data_AF-A0A1G2CHZ4-F1
#
_entry.id   AF-A0A1G2CHZ4-F1
#
_cell.length_a   1.000
_cell.length_b   1.000
_cell.length_c   1.000
_cell.angle_alpha   90.00
_cell.angle_beta   90.00
_cell.angle_gamma   90.00
#
_symmetry.space_group_name_H-M   'P 1'
#
loop_
_entity.id
_entity.type
_entity.pdbx_description
1 polymer ?
#
loop_
_entity_poly.entity_id
_entity_poly.type
_entity_poly.pdbx_seq_one_letter_code
_entity_poly.pdbx_strand_id
1 'polypeptide(L)'
;MAEEQIQTLEATQGKNPGEAIASYGRSIVFLPAGVKPGQTVRARLQEIKPDSRGRMMYRAIPAPVEYSERWKDNGDGAASRVTIATDWLGKTSEEGAVETRPLATRERELRTDSRFTVRFGADLRSTFVEERKVRIIGEECEEVNLAGALAWRITNQREEPVVGIDEHVAIEYSTGPSEWNLKNLEPVYDNGWVIEIQIHTEDDRWRQFKQPWGTLPQWLRAEEEAKRPLCACGRRRRESQSDGYTKCELCRAEERCARCGTQTKVAMVNGHLVCAKCQPYAEQEGLIARTLNADHLAAIAAEARKLRAGNTLAQAEGEAVLRATADHIALDWGRNDFIWKWAGYGWYYFCDDGVYGSKLAPAALTVLELLPQASGNGLVDMAAWFGAGPKSSSSDFYLRTQVNGETGLVPALTEGQLKQVAEKIEARTPVLADRLRGSEKDRMEAVAGFRRIAEAFGADSREARAVADILQGNEQDYAAASRKVQEWQLCFAAAARGEALINFGGHFRVMGRTDNAQFWVVQPDGSLREPDEVQYRKRYSSEGDKRWRLVRPEELALSWSKNSSASPHEFTVVKLPVNGITPEQKAAVVKLEREIAEEWMGATGMASGVASPSIGNGWGLVLKLPPVAAPTPGSAKSVAELPEKVTPEMLDALRRKFGK
;
A
#
# COMPACT_ATOMS: atom_id res chain seq x y z
N MET A 1 19.52 -70.48 52.70
CA MET A 1 20.94 -70.09 52.76
C MET A 1 21.04 -68.77 52.04
N ALA A 2 21.59 -67.72 52.66
CA ALA A 2 21.78 -66.44 51.97
C ALA A 2 22.72 -66.69 50.77
N GLU A 3 22.34 -66.27 49.57
CA GLU A 3 23.21 -66.36 48.39
C GLU A 3 24.56 -65.71 48.73
N GLU A 4 25.64 -66.47 48.58
CA GLU A 4 26.97 -65.95 48.85
C GLU A 4 27.29 -64.84 47.85
N GLN A 5 27.33 -63.61 48.33
CA GLN A 5 27.56 -62.44 47.50
C GLN A 5 29.04 -62.37 47.08
N ILE A 6 29.35 -62.96 45.92
CA ILE A 6 30.65 -62.83 45.25
C ILE A 6 30.64 -61.54 44.43
N GLN A 7 31.67 -60.72 44.59
CA GLN A 7 31.83 -59.45 43.88
C GLN A 7 33.21 -59.38 43.25
N THR A 8 33.26 -58.81 42.04
CA THR A 8 34.51 -58.44 41.39
C THR A 8 34.88 -57.03 41.83
N LEU A 9 36.03 -56.91 42.48
CA LEU A 9 36.48 -55.71 43.16
C LEU A 9 37.82 -55.26 42.59
N GLU A 10 37.99 -53.96 42.38
CA GLU A 10 39.28 -53.38 42.01
C GLU A 10 40.03 -52.93 43.26
N ALA A 11 41.25 -53.43 43.43
CA ALA A 11 42.10 -53.11 44.55
C ALA A 11 42.67 -51.69 44.43
N THR A 12 42.60 -50.95 45.53
CA THR A 12 43.13 -49.61 45.70
C THR A 12 44.03 -49.58 46.94
N GLN A 13 44.93 -48.60 47.00
CA GLN A 13 45.86 -48.49 48.12
C GLN A 13 45.13 -48.07 49.40
N GLY A 14 45.24 -48.89 50.45
CA GLY A 14 44.73 -48.60 51.78
C GLY A 14 45.54 -47.53 52.50
N LYS A 15 45.01 -47.05 53.63
CA LYS A 15 45.67 -46.01 54.43
C LYS A 15 46.97 -46.49 55.07
N ASN A 16 47.08 -47.80 55.35
CA ASN A 16 48.29 -48.40 55.89
C ASN A 16 49.19 -48.94 54.76
N PRO A 17 50.52 -48.76 54.83
CA PRO A 17 51.45 -49.33 53.84
C PRO A 17 51.29 -50.85 53.74
N GLY A 18 51.09 -51.36 52.52
CA GLY A 18 50.89 -52.79 52.25
C GLY A 18 49.44 -53.29 52.37
N GLU A 19 48.50 -52.45 52.80
CA GLU A 19 47.08 -52.76 52.83
C GLU A 19 46.42 -52.44 51.48
N ALA A 20 45.67 -53.39 50.92
CA ALA A 20 44.83 -53.17 49.75
C ALA A 20 43.35 -53.17 50.18
N ILE A 21 42.61 -52.16 49.71
CA ILE A 21 41.19 -52.02 49.95
C ILE A 21 40.44 -51.90 48.63
N ALA A 22 39.16 -52.25 48.61
CA ALA A 22 38.27 -51.96 47.49
C ALA A 22 37.04 -51.20 47.98
N SER A 23 36.26 -50.68 47.04
CA SER A 23 34.98 -50.04 47.33
C SER A 23 33.84 -50.94 46.86
N TYR A 24 32.84 -51.16 47.73
CA TYR A 24 31.59 -51.83 47.37
C TYR A 24 30.43 -51.03 47.95
N GLY A 25 29.51 -50.52 47.12
CA GLY A 25 28.33 -49.81 47.62
C GLY A 25 28.63 -48.59 48.52
N ARG A 26 29.75 -47.89 48.29
CA ARG A 26 30.29 -46.79 49.14
C ARG A 26 30.86 -47.23 50.50
N SER A 27 30.98 -48.53 50.72
CA SER A 27 31.64 -49.16 51.85
C SER A 27 33.07 -49.58 51.51
N ILE A 28 33.92 -49.58 52.52
CA ILE A 28 35.31 -50.04 52.41
C ILE A 28 35.33 -51.56 52.55
N VAL A 29 36.02 -52.23 51.63
CA VAL A 29 36.29 -53.67 51.66
C VAL A 29 37.78 -53.89 51.88
N PHE A 30 38.15 -54.59 52.94
CA PHE A 30 39.54 -54.97 53.23
C PHE A 30 39.89 -56.23 52.45
N LEU A 31 40.85 -56.15 51.52
CA LEU A 31 41.24 -57.26 50.66
C LEU A 31 42.24 -58.22 51.35
N PRO A 32 42.29 -59.50 50.96
CA PRO A 32 43.27 -60.45 51.48
C PRO A 32 44.72 -59.99 51.26
N ALA A 33 45.62 -60.43 52.15
CA ALA A 33 47.05 -60.15 52.01
C ALA A 33 47.60 -60.70 50.68
N GLY A 34 48.41 -59.90 49.99
CA GLY A 34 49.02 -60.25 48.69
C GLY A 34 48.33 -59.64 47.47
N VAL A 35 47.12 -59.07 47.61
CA VAL A 35 46.48 -58.29 46.53
C VAL A 35 47.20 -56.95 46.38
N LYS A 36 47.59 -56.59 45.15
CA LYS A 36 48.28 -55.32 44.84
C LYS A 36 47.28 -54.26 44.36
N PRO A 37 47.47 -52.96 44.66
CA PRO A 37 46.67 -51.89 44.06
C PRO A 37 46.67 -51.98 42.52
N GLY A 38 45.51 -51.73 41.90
CA GLY A 38 45.25 -51.89 40.46
C GLY A 38 44.88 -53.31 40.03
N GLN A 39 44.89 -54.30 40.94
CA GLN A 39 44.49 -55.66 40.63
C GLN A 39 42.99 -55.87 40.83
N THR A 40 42.34 -56.53 39.87
CA THR A 40 40.95 -56.98 40.00
C THR A 40 40.90 -58.34 40.68
N VAL A 41 40.05 -58.49 41.69
CA VAL A 41 39.88 -59.74 42.45
C VAL A 41 38.40 -60.08 42.62
N ARG A 42 38.07 -61.38 42.58
CA ARG A 42 36.75 -61.91 42.91
C ARG A 42 36.76 -62.29 44.39
N ALA A 43 35.90 -61.69 45.18
CA ALA A 43 35.84 -61.97 46.60
C ALA A 43 34.41 -62.07 47.11
N ARG A 44 34.20 -62.96 48.07
CA ARG A 44 32.99 -62.99 48.89
C ARG A 44 33.10 -61.94 49.99
N LEU A 45 32.05 -61.16 50.18
CA LEU A 45 32.03 -60.10 51.18
C LEU A 45 31.51 -60.61 52.53
N GLN A 46 32.28 -60.38 53.60
CA GLN A 46 31.87 -60.66 54.98
C GLN A 46 31.78 -59.36 55.76
N GLU A 47 30.61 -59.03 56.30
CA GLU A 47 30.41 -57.84 57.13
C GLU A 47 31.29 -57.90 58.40
N ILE A 48 31.90 -56.76 58.75
CA ILE A 48 32.74 -56.66 59.95
C ILE A 48 32.10 -55.72 60.97
N LYS A 49 32.11 -54.42 60.68
CA LYS A 49 31.60 -53.35 61.54
C LYS A 49 31.37 -52.07 60.74
N PRO A 50 30.51 -51.15 61.20
CA PRO A 50 30.37 -49.84 60.60
C PRO A 50 31.63 -48.96 60.75
N ASP A 51 31.88 -48.09 59.77
CA ASP A 51 32.88 -47.03 59.84
C ASP A 51 32.41 -45.86 60.73
N SER A 52 33.24 -44.83 60.89
CA SER A 52 32.89 -43.64 61.69
C SER A 52 31.72 -42.82 61.10
N ARG A 53 31.23 -43.17 59.91
CA ARG A 53 30.07 -42.56 59.23
C ARG A 53 28.86 -43.51 59.22
N GLY A 54 28.92 -44.60 59.98
CA GLY A 54 27.84 -45.59 60.09
C GLY A 54 27.70 -46.54 58.90
N ARG A 55 28.64 -46.56 57.96
CA ARG A 55 28.60 -47.45 56.78
C ARG A 55 29.26 -48.79 57.09
N MET A 56 28.59 -49.90 56.81
CA MET A 56 29.13 -51.23 57.06
C MET A 56 30.43 -51.45 56.28
N MET A 57 31.52 -51.87 56.91
CA MET A 57 32.75 -52.29 56.24
C MET A 57 32.77 -53.81 56.08
N TYR A 58 33.43 -54.28 55.02
CA TYR A 58 33.50 -55.69 54.68
C TYR A 58 34.94 -56.20 54.70
N ARG A 59 35.12 -57.49 55.01
CA ARG A 59 36.34 -58.25 54.76
C ARG A 59 36.10 -59.09 53.51
N ALA A 60 36.97 -58.98 52.52
CA ALA A 60 36.93 -59.84 51.34
C ALA A 60 37.56 -61.21 51.67
N ILE A 61 36.85 -62.27 51.33
CA ILE A 61 37.33 -63.66 51.37
C ILE A 61 37.50 -64.12 49.90
N PRO A 62 38.62 -64.75 49.52
CA PRO A 62 38.81 -65.30 48.17
C PRO A 62 37.58 -66.08 47.68
N ALA A 63 37.06 -65.72 46.50
CA ALA A 63 35.96 -66.45 45.89
C ALA A 63 36.38 -67.88 45.49
N PRO A 64 35.45 -68.85 45.45
CA PRO A 64 35.73 -70.13 44.82
C PRO A 64 36.08 -69.95 43.32
N VAL A 65 36.85 -70.90 42.80
CA VAL A 65 37.20 -70.96 41.37
C VAL A 65 35.92 -71.03 40.55
N GLU A 66 35.81 -70.17 39.54
CA GLU A 66 34.69 -70.18 38.59
C GLU A 66 35.07 -70.98 37.35
N TYR A 67 34.25 -71.97 37.03
CA TYR A 67 34.44 -72.80 35.84
C TYR A 67 33.49 -72.31 34.75
N SER A 68 34.04 -71.98 33.58
CA SER A 68 33.25 -71.67 32.38
C SER A 68 33.67 -72.57 31.22
N GLU A 69 32.72 -72.94 30.36
CA GLU A 69 33.01 -73.65 29.12
C GLU A 69 33.12 -72.66 27.97
N ARG A 70 34.15 -72.79 27.15
CA ARG A 70 34.24 -72.09 25.87
C ARG A 70 34.89 -72.95 24.81
N TRP A 71 34.54 -72.72 23.55
CA TRP A 71 35.28 -73.29 22.43
C TRP A 71 36.63 -72.57 22.29
N LYS A 72 37.64 -73.34 21.92
CA LYS A 72 39.00 -72.91 21.63
C LYS A 72 39.38 -73.49 20.28
N ASP A 73 39.81 -72.64 19.36
CA ASP A 73 40.39 -73.09 18.10
C ASP A 73 41.75 -73.76 18.37
N ASN A 74 41.93 -74.98 17.88
CA ASN A 74 43.16 -75.73 18.04
C ASN A 74 44.22 -75.35 16.98
N GLY A 75 43.84 -74.62 15.93
CA GLY A 75 44.72 -74.21 14.84
C GLY A 75 45.00 -75.29 13.78
N ASP A 76 44.36 -76.45 13.91
CA ASP A 76 44.49 -77.62 13.02
C ASP A 76 43.20 -77.91 12.22
N GLY A 77 42.23 -76.99 12.25
CA GLY A 77 40.90 -77.17 11.65
C GLY A 77 39.88 -77.80 12.59
N ALA A 78 40.22 -78.04 13.86
CA ALA A 78 39.28 -78.45 14.90
C ALA A 78 39.15 -77.40 16.00
N ALA A 79 38.01 -77.44 16.72
CA ALA A 79 37.80 -76.68 17.92
C ALA A 79 37.53 -77.62 19.10
N SER A 80 38.07 -77.27 20.26
CA SER A 80 37.83 -77.98 21.52
C SER A 80 36.99 -77.14 22.46
N ARG A 81 35.95 -77.71 23.05
CA ARG A 81 35.22 -77.12 24.17
C ARG A 81 36.04 -77.37 25.43
N VAL A 82 36.67 -76.31 25.94
CA VAL A 82 37.56 -76.36 27.11
C VAL A 82 36.88 -75.78 28.34
N THR A 83 37.16 -76.38 29.49
CA THR A 83 36.76 -75.84 30.79
C THR A 83 37.86 -74.93 31.31
N ILE A 84 37.50 -73.68 31.59
CA ILE A 84 38.40 -72.66 32.12
C ILE A 84 38.05 -72.39 33.57
N ALA A 85 38.99 -72.70 34.43
CA ALA A 85 39.00 -72.27 35.82
C ALA A 85 39.51 -70.83 35.90
N THR A 86 38.71 -69.95 36.49
CA THR A 86 39.11 -68.59 36.84
C THR A 86 39.22 -68.49 38.34
N ASP A 87 40.45 -68.34 38.84
CA ASP A 87 40.68 -68.17 40.27
C ASP A 87 40.17 -66.80 40.76
N TRP A 88 40.25 -66.59 42.08
CA TRP A 88 39.80 -65.35 42.70
C TRP A 88 40.69 -64.14 42.37
N LEU A 89 41.85 -64.33 41.78
CA LEU A 89 42.73 -63.26 41.27
C LEU A 89 42.47 -62.95 39.78
N GLY A 90 41.48 -63.62 39.17
CA GLY A 90 41.17 -63.48 37.75
C GLY A 90 42.15 -64.22 36.83
N LYS A 91 43.05 -65.06 37.37
CA LYS A 91 43.93 -65.89 36.54
C LYS A 91 43.13 -67.06 36.01
N THR A 92 43.23 -67.25 34.71
CA THR A 92 42.58 -68.36 34.02
C THR A 92 43.56 -69.51 33.82
N SER A 93 43.13 -70.72 34.16
CA SER A 93 43.79 -71.98 33.82
C SER A 93 42.82 -72.87 33.05
N GLU A 94 43.35 -73.62 32.08
CA GLU A 94 42.60 -74.63 31.35
C GLU A 94 42.69 -75.94 32.13
N GLU A 95 41.55 -76.47 32.58
CA GLU A 95 41.50 -77.67 33.42
C GLU A 95 41.27 -78.95 32.60
N GLY A 96 40.89 -78.81 31.33
CA GLY A 96 40.73 -79.90 30.39
C GLY A 96 39.83 -79.56 29.20
N ALA A 97 39.90 -80.40 28.16
CA ALA A 97 38.98 -80.37 27.02
C ALA A 97 37.85 -81.39 27.25
N VAL A 98 36.60 -80.92 27.18
CA VAL A 98 35.38 -81.72 27.34
C VAL A 98 35.03 -82.43 26.02
N GLU A 99 35.28 -81.77 24.89
CA GLU A 99 34.90 -82.25 23.57
C GLU A 99 35.79 -81.61 22.50
N THR A 100 36.21 -82.35 21.48
CA THR A 100 36.93 -81.82 20.31
C THR A 100 36.22 -82.26 19.03
N ARG A 101 35.94 -81.32 18.13
CA ARG A 101 35.34 -81.62 16.82
C ARG A 101 35.93 -80.77 15.69
N PRO A 102 35.95 -81.29 14.45
CA PRO A 102 36.32 -80.49 13.29
C PRO A 102 35.35 -79.31 13.09
N LEU A 103 35.88 -78.18 12.63
CA LEU A 103 35.09 -77.03 12.20
C LEU A 103 34.38 -77.36 10.88
N ALA A 104 33.08 -77.17 10.83
CA ALA A 104 32.29 -77.51 9.65
C ALA A 104 32.44 -76.46 8.54
N THR A 105 32.31 -76.88 7.29
CA THR A 105 32.13 -75.99 6.14
C THR A 105 30.77 -76.22 5.52
N ARG A 106 30.16 -75.15 4.98
CA ARG A 106 28.90 -75.25 4.24
C ARG A 106 28.83 -74.19 3.15
N GLU A 107 28.11 -74.50 2.07
CA GLU A 107 27.71 -73.50 1.10
C GLU A 107 26.36 -72.90 1.50
N ARG A 108 26.23 -71.59 1.37
CA ARG A 108 24.99 -70.87 1.64
C ARG A 108 24.74 -69.83 0.55
N GLU A 109 23.52 -69.81 0.01
CA GLU A 109 23.09 -68.70 -0.83
C GLU A 109 22.99 -67.44 0.02
N LEU A 110 23.83 -66.44 -0.28
CA LEU A 110 23.87 -65.19 0.46
C LEU A 110 22.76 -64.25 -0.01
N ARG A 111 22.70 -64.05 -1.33
CA ARG A 111 21.71 -63.22 -2.02
C ARG A 111 21.70 -63.48 -3.52
N THR A 112 20.63 -63.05 -4.17
CA THR A 112 20.56 -62.94 -5.63
C THR A 112 20.67 -61.46 -6.01
N ASP A 113 21.62 -61.13 -6.87
CA ASP A 113 21.82 -59.78 -7.41
C ASP A 113 21.40 -59.72 -8.89
N SER A 114 20.90 -58.58 -9.34
CA SER A 114 20.58 -58.32 -10.75
C SER A 114 21.70 -57.49 -11.39
N ARG A 115 22.24 -57.98 -12.52
CA ARG A 115 23.20 -57.25 -13.37
C ARG A 115 22.46 -56.71 -14.58
N PHE A 116 22.59 -55.40 -14.84
CA PHE A 116 21.91 -54.74 -15.94
C PHE A 116 22.90 -54.35 -17.03
N THR A 117 22.58 -54.63 -18.28
CA THR A 117 23.34 -54.19 -19.46
C THR A 117 22.39 -53.54 -20.45
N VAL A 118 22.72 -52.34 -20.93
CA VAL A 118 21.93 -51.68 -21.98
C VAL A 118 22.32 -52.23 -23.36
N ARG A 119 21.32 -52.55 -24.18
CA ARG A 119 21.45 -52.83 -25.60
C ARG A 119 20.76 -51.72 -26.39
N PHE A 120 21.58 -50.85 -26.99
CA PHE A 120 21.06 -49.77 -27.83
C PHE A 120 20.57 -50.29 -29.17
N GLY A 121 19.32 -49.96 -29.51
CA GLY A 121 18.71 -50.24 -30.80
C GLY A 121 18.96 -49.13 -31.84
N ALA A 122 18.24 -49.23 -32.96
CA ALA A 122 18.24 -48.20 -34.02
C ALA A 122 17.60 -46.87 -33.57
N ASP A 123 16.78 -46.92 -32.52
CA ASP A 123 16.11 -45.81 -31.86
C ASP A 123 15.84 -46.16 -30.37
N LEU A 124 15.17 -45.26 -29.65
CA LEU A 124 14.80 -45.50 -28.26
C LEU A 124 13.84 -46.69 -28.09
N ARG A 125 12.91 -46.89 -29.04
CA ARG A 125 11.87 -47.95 -28.97
C ARG A 125 12.44 -49.36 -29.16
N SER A 126 13.57 -49.46 -29.84
CA SER A 126 14.32 -50.70 -30.04
C SER A 126 15.47 -50.88 -29.05
N THR A 127 15.63 -49.97 -28.09
CA THR A 127 16.60 -50.09 -26.99
C THR A 127 15.98 -50.86 -25.83
N PHE A 128 16.74 -51.77 -25.23
CA PHE A 128 16.30 -52.55 -24.07
C PHE A 128 17.43 -52.74 -23.06
N VAL A 129 17.05 -53.06 -21.82
CA VAL A 129 17.98 -53.39 -20.73
C VAL A 129 17.89 -54.89 -20.46
N GLU A 130 19.01 -55.58 -20.66
CA GLU A 130 19.18 -56.98 -20.25
C GLU A 130 19.42 -57.05 -18.75
N GLU A 131 18.52 -57.70 -18.02
CA GLU A 131 18.69 -58.08 -16.63
C GLU A 131 19.14 -59.54 -16.53
N ARG A 132 20.34 -59.75 -16.00
CA ARG A 132 20.89 -61.07 -15.69
C ARG A 132 20.95 -61.26 -14.18
N LYS A 133 20.18 -62.20 -13.65
CA LYS A 133 20.22 -62.56 -12.23
C LYS A 133 21.42 -63.46 -11.95
N VAL A 134 22.19 -63.14 -10.92
CA VAL A 134 23.32 -63.92 -10.43
C VAL A 134 23.11 -64.29 -8.98
N ARG A 135 23.29 -65.57 -8.64
CA ARG A 135 23.30 -66.03 -7.25
C ARG A 135 24.69 -65.87 -6.70
N ILE A 136 24.81 -65.22 -5.54
CA ILE A 136 26.06 -65.14 -4.80
C ILE A 136 26.04 -66.26 -3.76
N ILE A 137 26.89 -67.26 -3.99
CA ILE A 137 27.05 -68.39 -3.07
C ILE A 137 28.28 -68.10 -2.21
N GLY A 138 28.07 -68.04 -0.90
CA GLY A 138 29.11 -67.93 0.09
C GLY A 138 29.54 -69.29 0.58
N GLU A 139 30.84 -69.54 0.60
CA GLU A 139 31.42 -70.63 1.36
C GLU A 139 31.61 -70.15 2.80
N GLU A 140 30.90 -70.75 3.75
CA GLU A 140 31.00 -70.44 5.17
C GLU A 140 31.82 -71.53 5.86
N CYS A 141 32.80 -71.12 6.67
CA CYS A 141 33.51 -71.98 7.60
C CYS A 141 33.11 -71.63 9.02
N GLU A 142 32.88 -72.65 9.85
CA GLU A 142 32.72 -72.47 11.28
C GLU A 142 34.06 -72.03 11.88
N GLU A 143 34.04 -71.07 12.79
CA GLU A 143 35.21 -70.58 13.51
C GLU A 143 34.85 -70.28 14.97
N VAL A 144 35.85 -70.26 15.84
CA VAL A 144 35.67 -69.82 17.22
C VAL A 144 35.83 -68.30 17.27
N ASN A 145 34.75 -67.60 17.58
CA ASN A 145 34.78 -66.14 17.70
C ASN A 145 35.52 -65.69 18.98
N LEU A 146 35.73 -64.38 19.14
CA LEU A 146 36.43 -63.80 20.29
C LEU A 146 35.77 -64.09 21.65
N ALA A 147 34.48 -64.45 21.67
CA ALA A 147 33.77 -64.85 22.89
C ALA A 147 33.91 -66.35 23.21
N GLY A 148 34.63 -67.11 22.37
CA GLY A 148 34.77 -68.56 22.52
C GLY A 148 33.51 -69.34 22.12
N ALA A 149 32.66 -68.77 21.26
CA ALA A 149 31.51 -69.45 20.68
C ALA A 149 31.76 -69.77 19.20
N LEU A 150 31.15 -70.84 18.70
CA LEU A 150 31.23 -71.19 17.29
C LEU A 150 30.33 -70.25 16.46
N ALA A 151 30.89 -69.69 15.41
CA ALA A 151 30.23 -68.78 14.49
C ALA A 151 30.59 -69.14 13.04
N TRP A 152 29.72 -68.80 12.09
CA TRP A 152 30.00 -69.00 10.67
C TRP A 152 30.62 -67.74 10.07
N ARG A 153 31.77 -67.89 9.40
CA ARG A 153 32.43 -66.81 8.65
C ARG A 153 32.47 -67.15 7.16
N ILE A 154 32.09 -66.18 6.33
CA ILE A 154 32.21 -66.29 4.87
C ILE A 154 33.70 -66.21 4.51
N THR A 155 34.25 -67.28 3.94
CA THR A 155 35.66 -67.37 3.54
C THR A 155 35.85 -67.09 2.05
N ASN A 156 34.85 -67.40 1.23
CA ASN A 156 34.88 -67.17 -0.20
C ASN A 156 33.48 -66.86 -0.75
N GLN A 157 33.42 -66.21 -1.91
CA GLN A 157 32.18 -65.97 -2.65
C GLN A 157 32.38 -66.28 -4.13
N ARG A 158 31.40 -66.96 -4.73
CA ARG A 158 31.33 -67.13 -6.19
C ARG A 158 29.98 -66.69 -6.72
N GLU A 159 29.99 -66.16 -7.94
CA GLU A 159 28.78 -65.82 -8.68
C GLU A 159 28.40 -66.99 -9.60
N GLU A 160 27.17 -67.46 -9.49
CA GLU A 160 26.60 -68.44 -10.42
C GLU A 160 25.44 -67.80 -11.20
N PRO A 161 25.44 -67.87 -12.54
CA PRO A 161 24.36 -67.32 -13.34
C PRO A 161 23.06 -68.09 -13.09
N VAL A 162 21.97 -67.36 -12.87
CA VAL A 162 20.62 -67.94 -12.93
C VAL A 162 20.24 -68.05 -14.41
N VAL A 163 19.71 -69.19 -14.83
CA VAL A 163 19.28 -69.40 -16.22
C VAL A 163 18.08 -68.51 -16.50
N GLY A 164 18.24 -67.58 -17.45
CA GLY A 164 17.24 -66.59 -17.84
C GLY A 164 17.86 -65.21 -18.05
N ILE A 165 17.48 -64.52 -19.11
CA ILE A 165 17.76 -63.09 -19.33
C ILE A 165 16.40 -62.44 -19.46
N ASP A 166 16.09 -61.52 -18.56
CA ASP A 166 14.89 -60.71 -18.65
C ASP A 166 15.26 -59.46 -19.48
N GLU A 167 14.49 -59.15 -20.52
CA GLU A 167 14.68 -57.94 -21.34
C GLU A 167 13.60 -56.93 -21.00
N HIS A 168 14.01 -55.70 -20.71
CA HIS A 168 13.10 -54.59 -20.37
C HIS A 168 13.19 -53.50 -21.42
N VAL A 169 12.10 -53.20 -22.14
CA VAL A 169 12.09 -52.18 -23.20
C VAL A 169 12.26 -50.78 -22.63
N ALA A 170 13.10 -49.95 -23.25
CA ALA A 170 13.30 -48.55 -22.89
C ALA A 170 12.14 -47.67 -23.36
N ILE A 171 11.61 -46.85 -22.45
CA ILE A 171 10.51 -45.90 -22.72
C ILE A 171 11.06 -44.48 -22.84
N GLU A 172 11.94 -44.09 -21.92
CA GLU A 172 12.52 -42.76 -21.82
C GLU A 172 14.01 -42.88 -21.46
N TYR A 173 14.79 -41.85 -21.80
CA TYR A 173 16.13 -41.72 -21.26
C TYR A 173 16.39 -40.28 -20.79
N SER A 174 17.30 -40.14 -19.83
CA SER A 174 17.85 -38.87 -19.39
C SER A 174 19.36 -38.97 -19.22
N THR A 175 20.06 -37.84 -19.21
CA THR A 175 21.51 -37.79 -18.97
C THR A 175 21.79 -37.37 -17.54
N GLY A 176 22.55 -38.19 -16.82
CA GLY A 176 22.94 -37.97 -15.42
C GLY A 176 24.23 -37.15 -15.29
N PRO A 177 24.63 -36.75 -14.07
CA PRO A 177 25.87 -36.03 -13.83
C PRO A 177 27.09 -36.88 -14.18
N SER A 178 27.84 -36.48 -15.21
CA SER A 178 28.98 -37.23 -15.74
C SER A 178 30.13 -36.33 -16.17
N GLU A 179 31.28 -36.91 -16.56
CA GLU A 179 32.39 -36.15 -17.15
C GLU A 179 31.93 -35.36 -18.37
N TRP A 180 31.06 -35.98 -19.18
CA TRP A 180 30.44 -35.33 -20.32
C TRP A 180 29.66 -34.07 -19.92
N ASN A 181 28.95 -34.04 -18.78
CA ASN A 181 28.18 -32.85 -18.37
C ASN A 181 29.07 -31.62 -18.11
N LEU A 182 30.32 -31.83 -17.71
CA LEU A 182 31.29 -30.74 -17.51
C LEU A 182 31.84 -30.20 -18.83
N LYS A 183 31.72 -30.98 -19.92
CA LYS A 183 32.33 -30.71 -21.23
C LYS A 183 31.31 -30.66 -22.38
N ASN A 184 30.02 -30.81 -22.11
CA ASN A 184 28.93 -30.84 -23.11
C ASN A 184 28.72 -29.52 -23.85
N LEU A 185 29.48 -28.47 -23.49
CA LEU A 185 29.53 -27.20 -24.21
C LEU A 185 30.74 -27.08 -25.14
N GLU A 186 31.64 -28.07 -25.18
CA GLU A 186 32.74 -28.10 -26.14
C GLU A 186 32.22 -28.29 -27.58
N PRO A 187 32.89 -27.72 -28.59
CA PRO A 187 32.42 -27.75 -29.96
C PRO A 187 32.46 -29.16 -30.58
N VAL A 188 33.38 -30.00 -30.11
CA VAL A 188 33.58 -31.39 -30.54
C VAL A 188 33.61 -32.26 -29.30
N TYR A 189 32.88 -33.36 -29.31
CA TYR A 189 32.86 -34.32 -28.21
C TYR A 189 33.87 -35.43 -28.43
N ASP A 190 34.72 -35.69 -27.44
CA ASP A 190 35.68 -36.79 -27.48
C ASP A 190 34.97 -38.13 -27.28
N ASN A 191 35.30 -39.13 -28.10
CA ASN A 191 34.71 -40.46 -28.04
C ASN A 191 34.98 -41.19 -26.71
N GLY A 192 36.01 -40.81 -25.98
CA GLY A 192 36.37 -41.36 -24.66
C GLY A 192 35.62 -40.74 -23.49
N TRP A 193 34.90 -39.62 -23.67
CA TRP A 193 34.18 -39.00 -22.55
C TRP A 193 33.05 -39.90 -22.05
N VAL A 194 33.01 -40.12 -20.75
CA VAL A 194 31.97 -40.94 -20.14
C VAL A 194 30.72 -40.11 -19.92
N ILE A 195 29.62 -40.54 -20.53
CA ILE A 195 28.28 -40.04 -20.28
C ILE A 195 27.54 -41.01 -19.35
N GLU A 196 26.79 -40.46 -18.41
CA GLU A 196 25.84 -41.23 -17.62
C GLU A 196 24.46 -41.13 -18.29
N ILE A 197 23.90 -42.26 -18.67
CA ILE A 197 22.56 -42.36 -19.24
C ILE A 197 21.69 -43.11 -18.25
N GLN A 198 20.57 -42.51 -17.91
CA GLN A 198 19.52 -43.14 -17.13
C GLN A 198 18.44 -43.58 -18.10
N ILE A 199 18.08 -44.87 -18.08
CA ILE A 199 17.04 -45.43 -18.93
C ILE A 199 15.86 -45.79 -18.05
N HIS A 200 14.69 -45.30 -18.42
CA HIS A 200 13.41 -45.68 -17.84
C HIS A 200 12.83 -46.83 -18.63
N THR A 201 12.60 -47.95 -17.96
CA THR A 201 12.10 -49.18 -18.56
C THR A 201 10.61 -49.38 -18.28
N GLU A 202 9.97 -50.27 -19.03
CA GLU A 202 8.53 -50.58 -18.91
C GLU A 202 8.10 -51.15 -17.56
N ASP A 203 9.03 -51.67 -16.76
CA ASP A 203 8.79 -52.05 -15.35
C ASP A 203 8.77 -50.84 -14.39
N ASP A 204 8.73 -49.63 -14.94
CA ASP A 204 8.71 -48.33 -14.25
C ASP A 204 9.93 -48.09 -13.35
N ARG A 205 11.12 -48.46 -13.85
CA ARG A 205 12.36 -48.28 -13.11
C ARG A 205 13.41 -47.54 -13.90
N TRP A 206 14.15 -46.70 -13.19
CA TRP A 206 15.33 -46.03 -13.73
C TRP A 206 16.57 -46.90 -13.51
N ARG A 207 17.37 -47.05 -14.56
CA ARG A 207 18.64 -47.78 -14.55
C ARG A 207 19.75 -46.87 -15.07
N GLN A 208 20.85 -46.79 -14.35
CA GLN A 208 21.97 -45.92 -14.67
C GLN A 208 23.08 -46.70 -15.38
N PHE A 209 23.57 -46.15 -16.50
CA PHE A 209 24.65 -46.73 -17.29
C PHE A 209 25.70 -45.67 -17.57
N LYS A 210 26.98 -46.06 -17.45
CA LYS A 210 28.11 -45.23 -17.86
C LYS A 210 28.64 -45.76 -19.18
N GLN A 211 28.64 -44.92 -20.21
CA GLN A 211 29.03 -45.29 -21.56
C GLN A 211 30.01 -44.24 -22.12
N PRO A 212 31.08 -44.63 -22.81
CA PRO A 212 31.86 -43.68 -23.60
C PRO A 212 30.99 -43.04 -24.69
N TRP A 213 31.19 -41.76 -24.97
CA TRP A 213 30.43 -41.03 -25.99
C TRP A 213 30.51 -41.72 -27.36
N GLY A 214 31.68 -42.26 -27.71
CA GLY A 214 31.92 -42.95 -28.98
C GLY A 214 31.18 -44.28 -29.14
N THR A 215 30.72 -44.89 -28.04
CA THR A 215 29.95 -46.15 -28.08
C THR A 215 28.44 -45.93 -28.17
N LEU A 216 27.97 -44.68 -28.04
CA LEU A 216 26.56 -44.36 -28.16
C LEU A 216 26.06 -44.48 -29.60
N PRO A 217 24.81 -44.94 -29.81
CA PRO A 217 24.22 -44.99 -31.13
C PRO A 217 24.08 -43.59 -31.73
N GLN A 218 24.07 -43.50 -33.07
CA GLN A 218 24.08 -42.22 -33.79
C GLN A 218 22.86 -41.35 -33.45
N TRP A 219 21.67 -41.93 -33.29
CA TRP A 219 20.46 -41.20 -32.98
C TRP A 219 20.56 -40.48 -31.62
N LEU A 220 21.11 -41.15 -30.61
CA LEU A 220 21.26 -40.62 -29.25
C LEU A 220 22.28 -39.49 -29.22
N ARG A 221 23.41 -39.66 -29.94
CA ARG A 221 24.39 -38.59 -30.12
C ARG A 221 23.78 -37.37 -30.81
N ALA A 222 23.04 -37.58 -31.90
CA ALA A 222 22.38 -36.50 -32.63
C ALA A 222 21.36 -35.76 -31.76
N GLU A 223 20.60 -36.47 -30.94
CA GLU A 223 19.62 -35.85 -30.04
C GLU A 223 20.29 -35.02 -28.93
N GLU A 224 21.33 -35.55 -28.28
CA GLU A 224 22.09 -34.80 -27.27
C GLU A 224 22.85 -33.59 -27.86
N GLU A 225 23.32 -33.71 -29.09
CA GLU A 225 23.88 -32.58 -29.84
C GLU A 225 22.82 -31.56 -30.25
N ALA A 226 21.60 -31.99 -30.58
CA ALA A 226 20.49 -31.10 -30.91
C ALA A 226 19.99 -30.33 -29.68
N LYS A 227 20.02 -30.94 -28.49
CA LYS A 227 19.78 -30.27 -27.20
C LYS A 227 20.79 -29.14 -26.93
N ARG A 228 22.01 -29.25 -27.49
CA ARG A 228 23.11 -28.29 -27.32
C ARG A 228 23.74 -27.92 -28.67
N PRO A 229 23.05 -27.14 -29.50
CA PRO A 229 23.52 -26.83 -30.84
C PRO A 229 24.81 -26.02 -30.78
N LEU A 230 25.65 -26.16 -31.82
CA LEU A 230 26.86 -25.35 -31.96
C LEU A 230 26.48 -23.88 -32.08
N CYS A 231 27.14 -23.01 -31.32
CA CYS A 231 26.96 -21.57 -31.49
C CYS A 231 27.45 -21.14 -32.87
N ALA A 232 26.84 -20.08 -33.43
CA ALA A 232 27.27 -19.48 -34.70
C ALA A 232 28.77 -19.09 -34.73
N CYS A 233 29.41 -18.85 -33.57
CA CYS A 233 30.85 -18.58 -33.53
C CYS A 233 31.74 -19.84 -33.68
N GLY A 234 31.16 -21.05 -33.64
CA GLY A 234 31.87 -22.32 -33.73
C GLY A 234 32.70 -22.72 -32.50
N ARG A 235 32.90 -21.82 -31.52
CA ARG A 235 33.83 -22.05 -30.39
C ARG A 235 33.28 -22.94 -29.28
N ARG A 236 31.96 -22.89 -29.06
CA ARG A 236 31.24 -23.68 -28.04
C ARG A 236 29.82 -23.99 -28.49
N ARG A 237 29.27 -25.07 -27.96
CA ARG A 237 27.83 -25.35 -27.99
C ARG A 237 27.11 -24.42 -27.00
N ARG A 238 25.81 -24.21 -27.21
CA ARG A 238 24.96 -23.39 -26.34
C ARG A 238 23.93 -24.27 -25.65
N GLU A 239 23.69 -24.02 -24.37
CA GLU A 239 22.52 -24.52 -23.66
C GLU A 239 21.36 -23.53 -23.85
N SER A 240 20.12 -24.01 -23.82
CA SER A 240 18.94 -23.15 -23.83
C SER A 240 18.98 -22.23 -22.61
N GLN A 241 19.27 -20.95 -22.83
CA GLN A 241 19.38 -19.97 -21.74
C GLN A 241 17.98 -19.43 -21.39
N SER A 242 17.67 -19.33 -20.10
CA SER A 242 16.35 -18.92 -19.60
C SER A 242 15.97 -17.49 -19.99
N ASP A 243 16.94 -16.65 -20.34
CA ASP A 243 16.73 -15.26 -20.78
C ASP A 243 16.62 -15.11 -22.30
N GLY A 244 16.59 -16.22 -23.06
CA GLY A 244 16.43 -16.21 -24.50
C GLY A 244 17.66 -15.77 -25.29
N TYR A 245 18.83 -15.66 -24.65
CA TYR A 245 20.08 -15.32 -25.36
C TYR A 245 20.52 -16.46 -26.28
N THR A 246 20.81 -16.12 -27.53
CA THR A 246 20.99 -17.12 -28.60
C THR A 246 22.45 -17.49 -28.88
N LYS A 247 23.45 -16.91 -28.21
CA LYS A 247 24.87 -17.28 -28.42
C LYS A 247 25.44 -18.05 -27.22
N CYS A 248 26.63 -18.64 -27.37
CA CYS A 248 27.29 -19.35 -26.27
C CYS A 248 27.82 -18.39 -25.19
N GLU A 249 28.19 -18.94 -24.05
CA GLU A 249 28.73 -18.17 -22.91
C GLU A 249 30.00 -17.40 -23.23
N LEU A 250 30.86 -17.90 -24.13
CA LEU A 250 32.06 -17.16 -24.55
C LEU A 250 31.68 -15.90 -25.33
N CYS A 251 30.78 -16.03 -26.30
CA CYS A 251 30.23 -14.86 -26.99
C CYS A 251 29.61 -13.90 -25.98
N ARG A 252 28.81 -14.41 -25.04
CA ARG A 252 28.15 -13.62 -24.00
C ARG A 252 29.13 -12.85 -23.11
N ALA A 253 30.28 -13.44 -22.76
CA ALA A 253 31.32 -12.80 -21.98
C ALA A 253 32.10 -11.73 -22.75
N GLU A 254 32.08 -11.80 -24.09
CA GLU A 254 32.68 -10.81 -24.98
C GLU A 254 31.72 -9.67 -25.33
N GLU A 255 30.42 -9.87 -25.17
CA GLU A 255 29.43 -8.83 -25.36
C GLU A 255 29.64 -7.67 -24.38
N ARG A 256 29.39 -6.46 -24.86
CA ARG A 256 29.42 -5.25 -24.05
C ARG A 256 28.02 -4.93 -23.59
N CYS A 257 27.90 -4.45 -22.36
CA CYS A 257 26.63 -3.93 -21.88
C CYS A 257 26.17 -2.79 -22.80
N ALA A 258 24.96 -2.91 -23.36
CA ALA A 258 24.37 -1.91 -24.25
C ALA A 258 24.22 -0.53 -23.58
N ARG A 259 24.21 -0.49 -22.24
CA ARG A 259 23.99 0.72 -21.44
C ARG A 259 25.26 1.42 -21.00
N CYS A 260 26.21 0.70 -20.42
CA CYS A 260 27.46 1.28 -19.90
C CYS A 260 28.71 0.92 -20.71
N GLY A 261 28.58 0.08 -21.75
CA GLY A 261 29.69 -0.33 -22.61
C GLY A 261 30.71 -1.28 -21.95
N THR A 262 30.57 -1.60 -20.67
CA THR A 262 31.52 -2.49 -19.96
C THR A 262 31.36 -3.93 -20.41
N GLN A 263 32.48 -4.58 -20.72
CA GLN A 263 32.55 -6.00 -21.04
C GLN A 263 32.52 -6.81 -19.73
N THR A 264 31.33 -7.31 -19.38
CA THR A 264 31.07 -8.04 -18.13
C THR A 264 29.96 -9.06 -18.40
N LYS A 265 29.63 -9.92 -17.44
CA LYS A 265 28.50 -10.86 -17.57
C LYS A 265 27.20 -10.06 -17.79
N VAL A 266 26.67 -10.12 -19.01
CA VAL A 266 25.44 -9.47 -19.44
C VAL A 266 24.24 -10.41 -19.36
N ALA A 267 23.04 -9.87 -19.18
CA ALA A 267 21.75 -10.55 -19.25
C ALA A 267 20.84 -9.87 -20.27
N MET A 268 19.99 -10.66 -20.92
CA MET A 268 18.98 -10.12 -21.83
C MET A 268 17.81 -9.56 -21.00
N VAL A 269 17.63 -8.24 -21.03
CA VAL A 269 16.53 -7.55 -20.35
C VAL A 269 15.86 -6.63 -21.36
N ASN A 270 14.56 -6.81 -21.58
CA ASN A 270 13.77 -6.05 -22.56
C ASN A 270 14.41 -6.01 -23.96
N GLY A 271 15.01 -7.13 -24.40
CA GLY A 271 15.67 -7.24 -25.70
C GLY A 271 17.08 -6.62 -25.79
N HIS A 272 17.63 -6.12 -24.68
CA HIS A 272 18.97 -5.55 -24.60
C HIS A 272 19.90 -6.34 -23.69
N LEU A 273 21.17 -6.43 -24.05
CA LEU A 273 22.21 -7.03 -23.19
C LEU A 273 22.70 -6.02 -22.16
N VAL A 274 22.39 -6.24 -20.89
CA VAL A 274 22.75 -5.35 -19.79
C VAL A 274 23.56 -6.07 -18.72
N CYS A 275 24.58 -5.43 -18.15
CA CYS A 275 25.32 -6.01 -17.03
C CYS A 275 24.50 -5.98 -15.75
N ALA A 276 24.89 -6.76 -14.74
CA ALA A 276 24.20 -6.83 -13.46
C ALA A 276 23.99 -5.46 -12.78
N LYS A 277 24.92 -4.51 -12.95
CA LYS A 277 24.79 -3.13 -12.42
C LYS A 277 23.72 -2.30 -13.15
N CYS A 278 23.55 -2.56 -14.45
CA CYS A 278 22.60 -1.84 -15.30
C CYS A 278 21.23 -2.53 -15.39
N GLN A 279 21.14 -3.79 -14.99
CA GLN A 279 19.91 -4.58 -15.02
C GLN A 279 18.75 -3.92 -14.25
N PRO A 280 18.91 -3.44 -13.00
CA PRO A 280 17.81 -2.80 -12.28
C PRO A 280 17.22 -1.62 -13.05
N TYR A 281 18.07 -0.78 -13.67
CA TYR A 281 17.61 0.33 -14.46
C TYR A 281 16.85 -0.09 -15.73
N ALA A 282 17.32 -1.14 -16.42
CA ALA A 282 16.64 -1.65 -17.61
C ALA A 282 15.27 -2.27 -17.27
N GLU A 283 15.16 -2.95 -16.12
CA GLU A 283 13.89 -3.47 -15.62
C GLU A 283 12.91 -2.33 -15.29
N GLN A 284 13.41 -1.26 -14.67
CA GLN A 284 12.63 -0.07 -14.34
C GLN A 284 12.17 0.69 -15.59
N GLU A 285 12.98 0.79 -16.64
CA GLU A 285 12.54 1.34 -17.94
C GLU A 285 11.39 0.54 -18.54
N GLY A 286 11.51 -0.79 -18.54
CA GLY A 286 10.42 -1.65 -19.00
C GLY A 286 9.17 -1.50 -18.15
N LEU A 287 9.30 -1.12 -16.88
CA LEU A 287 8.18 -0.82 -15.98
C LEU A 287 7.53 0.52 -16.30
N ILE A 288 8.34 1.56 -16.52
CA ILE A 288 7.83 2.86 -16.94
C ILE A 288 7.14 2.74 -18.30
N ALA A 289 7.75 2.09 -19.28
CA ALA A 289 7.20 1.98 -20.64
C ALA A 289 5.87 1.22 -20.71
N ARG A 290 5.65 0.22 -19.82
CA ARG A 290 4.39 -0.55 -19.78
C ARG A 290 3.27 0.13 -19.00
N THR A 291 3.59 1.12 -18.16
CA THR A 291 2.61 1.78 -17.27
C THR A 291 2.35 3.24 -17.64
N LEU A 292 3.37 3.97 -18.09
CA LEU A 292 3.28 5.37 -18.48
C LEU A 292 3.53 5.50 -20.00
N ASN A 293 2.48 5.87 -20.73
CA ASN A 293 2.58 6.16 -22.16
C ASN A 293 3.14 7.58 -22.41
N ALA A 294 3.33 7.95 -23.67
CA ALA A 294 3.86 9.26 -24.06
C ALA A 294 2.98 10.44 -23.57
N ASP A 295 1.65 10.27 -23.56
CA ASP A 295 0.72 11.30 -23.10
C ASP A 295 0.83 11.52 -21.59
N HIS A 296 1.03 10.45 -20.81
CA HIS A 296 1.29 10.56 -19.37
C HIS A 296 2.56 11.36 -19.09
N LEU A 297 3.66 11.06 -19.80
CA LEU A 297 4.91 11.81 -19.63
C LEU A 297 4.76 13.28 -20.04
N ALA A 298 4.01 13.55 -21.12
CA ALA A 298 3.71 14.91 -21.57
C ALA A 298 2.83 15.69 -20.58
N ALA A 299 1.86 15.03 -19.93
CA ALA A 299 1.02 15.65 -18.90
C ALA A 299 1.83 16.04 -17.66
N ILE A 300 2.74 15.18 -17.20
CA ILE A 300 3.66 15.48 -16.09
C ILE A 300 4.56 16.68 -16.43
N ALA A 301 5.12 16.71 -17.64
CA ALA A 301 5.93 17.83 -18.10
C ALA A 301 5.12 19.15 -18.20
N ALA A 302 3.85 19.08 -18.60
CA ALA A 302 2.96 20.23 -18.62
C ALA A 302 2.65 20.75 -17.21
N GLU A 303 2.45 19.84 -16.24
CA GLU A 303 2.31 20.21 -14.83
C GLU A 303 3.58 20.89 -14.29
N ALA A 304 4.77 20.37 -14.61
CA ALA A 304 6.04 20.98 -14.21
C ALA A 304 6.17 22.43 -14.73
N ARG A 305 5.83 22.65 -16.02
CA ARG A 305 5.79 24.00 -16.62
C ARG A 305 4.83 24.93 -15.89
N LYS A 306 3.61 24.45 -15.59
CA LYS A 306 2.59 25.23 -14.89
C LYS A 306 3.07 25.65 -13.50
N LEU A 307 3.62 24.72 -12.72
CA LEU A 307 4.15 25.01 -11.38
C LEU A 307 5.31 26.02 -11.47
N ARG A 308 6.24 25.84 -12.41
CA ARG A 308 7.37 26.77 -12.59
C ARG A 308 6.94 28.18 -13.02
N ALA A 309 5.85 28.32 -13.76
CA ALA A 309 5.32 29.63 -14.16
C ALA A 309 4.69 30.40 -12.98
N GLY A 310 4.32 29.71 -11.89
CA GLY A 310 3.77 30.32 -10.69
C GLY A 310 4.83 31.01 -9.82
N ASN A 311 4.36 31.88 -8.91
CA ASN A 311 5.24 32.46 -7.90
C ASN A 311 5.64 31.38 -6.91
N THR A 312 6.94 31.15 -6.74
CA THR A 312 7.45 30.05 -5.93
C THR A 312 8.08 30.54 -4.65
N LEU A 313 7.76 29.89 -3.53
CA LEU A 313 8.31 30.17 -2.21
C LEU A 313 8.88 28.89 -1.60
N ALA A 314 10.01 29.01 -0.89
CA ALA A 314 10.54 27.91 -0.10
C ALA A 314 9.63 27.63 1.11
N GLN A 315 9.90 26.53 1.81
CA GLN A 315 9.01 26.02 2.87
C GLN A 315 8.60 27.09 3.89
N ALA A 316 9.56 27.79 4.49
CA ALA A 316 9.29 28.73 5.57
C ALA A 316 8.42 29.92 5.12
N GLU A 317 8.73 30.51 3.97
CA GLU A 317 8.00 31.62 3.40
C GLU A 317 6.60 31.19 2.90
N GLY A 318 6.51 30.02 2.25
CA GLY A 318 5.26 29.47 1.77
C GLY A 318 4.28 29.16 2.90
N GLU A 319 4.75 28.51 3.97
CA GLU A 319 3.96 28.27 5.18
C GLU A 319 3.54 29.58 5.86
N ALA A 320 4.42 30.59 5.91
CA ALA A 320 4.08 31.91 6.44
C ALA A 320 2.96 32.60 5.65
N VAL A 321 3.02 32.54 4.31
CA VAL A 321 1.95 33.07 3.44
C VAL A 321 0.65 32.31 3.64
N LEU A 322 0.68 30.97 3.73
CA LEU A 322 -0.52 30.18 3.99
C LEU A 322 -1.19 30.58 5.32
N ARG A 323 -0.41 30.78 6.39
CA ARG A 323 -0.91 31.25 7.68
C ARG A 323 -1.52 32.64 7.58
N ALA A 324 -0.82 33.59 6.96
CA ALA A 324 -1.26 34.99 6.85
C ALA A 324 -2.53 35.19 5.98
N THR A 325 -2.87 34.21 5.15
CA THR A 325 -3.99 34.30 4.21
C THR A 325 -5.20 33.47 4.62
N ALA A 326 -5.09 32.70 5.71
CA ALA A 326 -6.15 31.86 6.26
C ALA A 326 -7.07 32.59 7.26
N ASP A 327 -6.93 33.91 7.43
CA ASP A 327 -7.71 34.71 8.40
C ASP A 327 -9.22 34.73 8.18
N HIS A 328 -9.67 34.37 6.98
CA HIS A 328 -11.09 34.23 6.64
C HIS A 328 -11.72 32.97 7.25
N ILE A 329 -10.91 32.02 7.75
CA ILE A 329 -11.39 30.87 8.52
C ILE A 329 -11.65 31.33 9.95
N ALA A 330 -12.92 31.37 10.34
CA ALA A 330 -13.37 31.96 11.59
C ALA A 330 -12.92 31.19 12.83
N LEU A 331 -12.86 29.86 12.76
CA LEU A 331 -12.49 29.01 13.89
C LEU A 331 -10.98 28.75 13.92
N ASP A 332 -10.34 29.05 15.04
CA ASP A 332 -8.91 28.83 15.25
C ASP A 332 -8.50 27.37 15.01
N TRP A 333 -9.32 26.42 15.47
CA TRP A 333 -9.08 24.99 15.22
C TRP A 333 -9.08 24.67 13.73
N GLY A 334 -10.08 25.13 12.96
CA GLY A 334 -10.15 24.86 11.52
C GLY A 334 -8.99 25.51 10.76
N ARG A 335 -8.56 26.70 11.19
CA ARG A 335 -7.37 27.37 10.63
C ARG A 335 -6.10 26.57 10.91
N ASN A 336 -5.91 26.13 12.13
CA ASN A 336 -4.74 25.34 12.54
C ASN A 336 -4.72 23.97 11.85
N ASP A 337 -5.88 23.31 11.71
CA ASP A 337 -6.01 22.04 11.00
C ASP A 337 -5.63 22.19 9.52
N PHE A 338 -6.14 23.24 8.86
CA PHE A 338 -5.77 23.58 7.48
C PHE A 338 -4.25 23.80 7.33
N ILE A 339 -3.64 24.60 8.21
CA ILE A 339 -2.20 24.87 8.18
C ILE A 339 -1.40 23.57 8.41
N TRP A 340 -1.79 22.78 9.41
CA TRP A 340 -1.10 21.55 9.77
C TRP A 340 -1.15 20.50 8.66
N LYS A 341 -2.33 20.32 8.04
CA LYS A 341 -2.53 19.40 6.91
C LYS A 341 -1.57 19.70 5.76
N TRP A 342 -1.39 20.98 5.46
CA TRP A 342 -0.62 21.46 4.30
C TRP A 342 0.80 21.93 4.63
N ALA A 343 1.28 21.71 5.85
CA ALA A 343 2.67 21.97 6.24
C ALA A 343 3.61 20.85 5.75
N GLY A 344 4.91 21.16 5.67
CA GLY A 344 5.96 20.17 5.41
C GLY A 344 6.23 19.87 3.94
N TYR A 345 5.75 20.70 3.01
CA TYR A 345 6.25 20.67 1.62
C TYR A 345 7.53 21.48 1.52
N GLY A 346 8.48 21.04 0.68
CA GLY A 346 9.73 21.78 0.48
C GLY A 346 9.51 23.12 -0.22
N TRP A 347 8.50 23.20 -1.08
CA TRP A 347 8.19 24.34 -1.94
C TRP A 347 6.68 24.54 -2.08
N TYR A 348 6.30 25.81 -2.16
CA TYR A 348 4.92 26.25 -2.35
C TYR A 348 4.82 27.09 -3.63
N TYR A 349 3.86 26.75 -4.48
CA TYR A 349 3.67 27.32 -5.81
C TYR A 349 2.31 28.03 -5.88
N PHE A 350 2.33 29.34 -6.12
CA PHE A 350 1.15 30.19 -6.24
C PHE A 350 0.89 30.44 -7.72
N CYS A 351 -0.02 29.66 -8.28
CA CYS A 351 -0.41 29.71 -9.69
C CYS A 351 -1.76 30.41 -9.86
N ASP A 352 -2.10 30.76 -11.10
CA ASP A 352 -3.36 31.44 -11.43
C ASP A 352 -4.61 30.63 -11.07
N ASP A 353 -4.51 29.30 -11.01
CA ASP A 353 -5.63 28.40 -10.74
C ASP A 353 -5.61 27.75 -9.34
N GLY A 354 -4.58 28.02 -8.53
CA GLY A 354 -4.45 27.37 -7.23
C GLY A 354 -3.12 27.61 -6.53
N VAL A 355 -3.10 27.24 -5.25
CA VAL A 355 -1.87 27.11 -4.47
C VAL A 355 -1.53 25.63 -4.34
N TYR A 356 -0.28 25.29 -4.65
CA TYR A 356 0.20 23.91 -4.68
C TYR A 356 1.40 23.70 -3.77
N GLY A 357 1.50 22.52 -3.16
CA GLY A 357 2.66 22.11 -2.34
C GLY A 357 3.41 20.97 -3.01
N SER A 358 4.73 21.07 -3.11
CA SER A 358 5.59 20.00 -3.63
C SER A 358 6.91 19.91 -2.86
N LYS A 359 7.48 18.71 -2.81
CA LYS A 359 8.88 18.51 -2.39
C LYS A 359 9.88 18.98 -3.45
N LEU A 360 9.48 19.07 -4.71
CA LEU A 360 10.36 19.36 -5.83
C LEU A 360 10.71 20.85 -5.87
N ALA A 361 11.99 21.17 -6.05
CA ALA A 361 12.45 22.54 -6.25
C ALA A 361 12.20 23.03 -7.69
N PRO A 362 12.19 24.36 -7.95
CA PRO A 362 12.05 24.91 -9.31
C PRO A 362 13.05 24.35 -10.34
N ALA A 363 14.28 24.09 -9.91
CA ALA A 363 15.30 23.48 -10.77
C ALA A 363 14.92 22.04 -11.17
N ALA A 364 14.34 21.26 -10.26
CA ALA A 364 13.87 19.90 -10.54
C ALA A 364 12.69 19.91 -11.51
N LEU A 365 11.77 20.88 -11.37
CA LEU A 365 10.68 21.06 -12.34
C LEU A 365 11.22 21.33 -13.74
N THR A 366 12.26 22.16 -13.88
CA THR A 366 12.92 22.43 -15.18
C THR A 366 13.43 21.14 -15.83
N VAL A 367 13.98 20.21 -15.04
CA VAL A 367 14.43 18.90 -15.54
C VAL A 367 13.25 18.03 -15.95
N LEU A 368 12.15 18.03 -15.18
CA LEU A 368 10.95 17.24 -15.47
C LEU A 368 10.18 17.74 -16.70
N GLU A 369 10.38 18.98 -17.16
CA GLU A 369 9.88 19.43 -18.46
C GLU A 369 10.45 18.63 -19.63
N LEU A 370 11.64 18.05 -19.44
CA LEU A 370 12.33 17.22 -20.44
C LEU A 370 11.98 15.73 -20.35
N LEU A 371 11.10 15.34 -19.42
CA LEU A 371 10.69 13.95 -19.20
C LEU A 371 10.23 13.24 -20.48
N PRO A 372 9.46 13.86 -21.40
CA PRO A 372 9.02 13.19 -22.63
C PRO A 372 10.16 12.85 -23.59
N GLN A 373 11.31 13.51 -23.48
CA GLN A 373 12.51 13.23 -24.28
C GLN A 373 13.53 12.36 -23.52
N ALA A 374 13.29 12.08 -22.25
CA ALA A 374 14.19 11.30 -21.43
C ALA A 374 14.19 9.83 -21.86
N SER A 375 15.37 9.22 -21.81
CA SER A 375 15.59 7.80 -22.03
C SER A 375 16.70 7.34 -21.09
N GLY A 376 16.95 6.03 -21.01
CA GLY A 376 18.06 5.56 -20.20
C GLY A 376 17.87 5.84 -18.71
N ASN A 377 18.99 6.06 -18.01
CA ASN A 377 18.98 6.36 -16.57
C ASN A 377 18.18 7.61 -16.25
N GLY A 378 18.23 8.63 -17.12
CA GLY A 378 17.54 9.89 -16.92
C GLY A 378 16.02 9.72 -16.80
N LEU A 379 15.43 8.87 -17.63
CA LEU A 379 13.99 8.56 -17.55
C LEU A 379 13.64 7.92 -16.19
N VAL A 380 14.44 6.92 -15.77
CA VAL A 380 14.19 6.20 -14.52
C VAL A 380 14.38 7.10 -13.30
N ASP A 381 15.44 7.89 -13.27
CA ASP A 381 15.73 8.81 -12.17
C ASP A 381 14.64 9.89 -12.06
N MET A 382 14.23 10.48 -13.18
CA MET A 382 13.13 11.46 -13.20
C MET A 382 11.80 10.85 -12.76
N ALA A 383 11.47 9.62 -13.21
CA ALA A 383 10.26 8.92 -12.79
C ALA A 383 10.26 8.65 -11.28
N ALA A 384 11.42 8.32 -10.72
CA ALA A 384 11.60 8.10 -9.29
C ALA A 384 11.38 9.36 -8.44
N TRP A 385 11.50 10.55 -9.02
CA TRP A 385 11.26 11.81 -8.30
C TRP A 385 9.78 11.99 -7.93
N PHE A 386 8.86 11.53 -8.78
CA PHE A 386 7.41 11.71 -8.55
C PHE A 386 6.67 10.42 -8.19
N GLY A 387 7.26 9.23 -8.39
CA GLY A 387 6.60 7.95 -8.09
C GLY A 387 6.17 7.77 -6.62
N ALA A 388 6.82 8.44 -5.67
CA ALA A 388 6.44 8.42 -4.25
C ALA A 388 5.41 9.49 -3.85
N GLY A 389 4.91 10.28 -4.82
CA GLY A 389 3.99 11.39 -4.60
C GLY A 389 4.69 12.72 -4.28
N PRO A 390 3.92 13.81 -4.11
CA PRO A 390 4.44 15.17 -4.02
C PRO A 390 4.99 15.56 -2.65
N LYS A 391 4.58 14.87 -1.58
CA LYS A 391 5.08 15.10 -0.21
C LYS A 391 6.29 14.21 0.08
N SER A 392 7.27 14.75 0.77
CA SER A 392 8.49 14.01 1.10
C SER A 392 8.26 12.86 2.08
N SER A 393 9.01 11.78 1.91
CA SER A 393 9.15 10.69 2.89
C SER A 393 10.64 10.45 3.19
N SER A 394 10.96 9.73 4.27
CA SER A 394 12.35 9.42 4.62
C SER A 394 13.07 8.55 3.57
N SER A 395 12.32 7.79 2.77
CA SER A 395 12.83 6.94 1.69
C SER A 395 12.75 7.60 0.31
N ASP A 396 12.44 8.89 0.25
CA ASP A 396 12.21 9.59 -1.01
C ASP A 396 13.47 9.70 -1.89
N PHE A 397 13.40 9.17 -3.11
CA PHE A 397 14.56 9.12 -4.00
C PHE A 397 15.04 10.51 -4.44
N TYR A 398 14.12 11.46 -4.67
CA TYR A 398 14.48 12.82 -5.04
C TYR A 398 15.24 13.51 -3.91
N LEU A 399 14.74 13.46 -2.67
CA LEU A 399 15.43 14.06 -1.53
C LEU A 399 16.82 13.47 -1.32
N ARG A 400 16.92 12.14 -1.32
CA ARG A 400 18.21 11.46 -1.09
C ARG A 400 19.24 11.82 -2.15
N THR A 401 18.86 11.86 -3.42
CA THR A 401 19.81 12.11 -4.52
C THR A 401 20.06 13.58 -4.77
N GLN A 402 19.02 14.42 -4.84
CA GLN A 402 19.14 15.82 -5.27
C GLN A 402 19.33 16.80 -4.11
N VAL A 403 18.85 16.49 -2.92
CA VAL A 403 18.97 17.37 -1.74
C VAL A 403 20.11 16.92 -0.83
N ASN A 404 20.19 15.62 -0.51
CA ASN A 404 21.22 15.08 0.38
C ASN A 404 22.51 14.68 -0.35
N GLY A 405 22.51 14.62 -1.69
CA GLY A 405 23.68 14.29 -2.49
C GLY A 405 24.14 12.82 -2.41
N GLU A 406 23.26 11.89 -2.02
CA GLU A 406 23.57 10.46 -2.01
C GLU A 406 23.80 9.93 -3.43
N THR A 407 24.89 9.19 -3.63
CA THR A 407 25.28 8.64 -4.95
C THR A 407 25.18 7.12 -4.97
N GLY A 408 25.04 6.53 -6.17
CA GLY A 408 24.98 5.08 -6.35
C GLY A 408 23.66 4.44 -5.93
N LEU A 409 22.64 5.23 -5.60
CA LEU A 409 21.29 4.74 -5.34
C LEU A 409 20.62 4.31 -6.65
N VAL A 410 19.92 3.19 -6.60
CA VAL A 410 19.13 2.68 -7.71
C VAL A 410 17.65 2.94 -7.40
N PRO A 411 16.91 3.60 -8.29
CA PRO A 411 15.45 3.72 -8.17
C PRO A 411 14.76 2.38 -7.99
N ALA A 412 13.86 2.30 -7.01
CA ALA A 412 13.02 1.14 -6.75
C ALA A 412 11.54 1.50 -6.94
N LEU A 413 11.17 1.93 -8.16
CA LEU A 413 9.76 2.16 -8.49
C LEU A 413 9.01 0.82 -8.49
N THR A 414 7.81 0.86 -7.95
CA THR A 414 6.86 -0.26 -7.97
C THR A 414 5.79 -0.01 -9.03
N GLU A 415 5.20 -1.09 -9.54
CA GLU A 415 4.10 -0.97 -10.51
C GLU A 415 2.89 -0.25 -9.93
N GLY A 416 2.60 -0.45 -8.63
CA GLY A 416 1.53 0.25 -7.93
C GLY A 416 1.73 1.77 -7.90
N GLN A 417 2.95 2.24 -7.66
CA GLN A 417 3.27 3.67 -7.69
C GLN A 417 3.02 4.28 -9.08
N LEU A 418 3.49 3.63 -10.15
CA LEU A 418 3.29 4.15 -11.50
C LEU A 418 1.83 4.09 -11.96
N LYS A 419 1.07 3.07 -11.54
CA LYS A 419 -0.38 3.01 -11.79
C LYS A 419 -1.12 4.16 -11.11
N GLN A 420 -0.80 4.46 -9.86
CA GLN A 420 -1.38 5.62 -9.17
C GLN A 420 -1.06 6.95 -9.87
N VAL A 421 0.14 7.08 -10.45
CA VAL A 421 0.49 8.24 -11.28
C VAL A 421 -0.39 8.31 -12.53
N ALA A 422 -0.55 7.21 -13.27
CA ALA A 422 -1.42 7.16 -14.44
C ALA A 422 -2.89 7.52 -14.09
N GLU A 423 -3.43 6.91 -13.04
CA GLU A 423 -4.80 7.16 -12.54
C GLU A 423 -5.00 8.64 -12.18
N LYS A 424 -4.03 9.28 -11.52
CA LYS A 424 -4.07 10.71 -11.22
C LYS A 424 -4.14 11.55 -12.49
N ILE A 425 -3.33 11.24 -13.50
CA ILE A 425 -3.31 11.97 -14.78
C ILE A 425 -4.66 11.82 -15.50
N GLU A 426 -5.19 10.60 -15.57
CA GLU A 426 -6.50 10.29 -16.17
C GLU A 426 -7.63 11.04 -15.45
N ALA A 427 -7.55 11.14 -14.12
CA ALA A 427 -8.47 11.92 -13.29
C ALA A 427 -8.20 13.44 -13.32
N ARG A 428 -7.24 13.93 -14.13
CA ARG A 428 -6.80 15.34 -14.20
C ARG A 428 -6.37 15.91 -12.84
N THR A 429 -5.82 15.06 -11.99
CA THR A 429 -5.31 15.40 -10.67
C THR A 429 -3.80 15.61 -10.74
N PRO A 430 -3.25 16.66 -10.08
CA PRO A 430 -1.82 16.89 -9.99
C PRO A 430 -1.01 15.69 -9.46
N VAL A 431 0.12 15.41 -10.12
CA VAL A 431 1.08 14.35 -9.78
C VAL A 431 2.28 14.92 -9.03
N LEU A 432 2.82 16.03 -9.50
CA LEU A 432 4.05 16.64 -9.01
C LEU A 432 3.83 17.48 -7.76
N ALA A 433 2.61 17.95 -7.54
CA ALA A 433 2.23 18.73 -6.36
C ALA A 433 0.86 18.32 -5.83
N ASP A 434 0.56 18.62 -4.57
CA ASP A 434 -0.82 18.58 -4.06
C ASP A 434 -1.45 19.96 -4.19
N ARG A 435 -2.70 20.03 -4.68
CA ARG A 435 -3.48 21.28 -4.68
C ARG A 435 -3.98 21.54 -3.25
N LEU A 436 -3.47 22.60 -2.64
CA LEU A 436 -3.76 22.93 -1.24
C LEU A 436 -5.09 23.69 -1.11
N ARG A 437 -5.34 24.62 -2.06
CA ARG A 437 -6.56 25.45 -2.17
C ARG A 437 -6.69 26.13 -3.53
N GLY A 438 -7.77 26.88 -3.74
CA GLY A 438 -7.97 27.76 -4.90
C GLY A 438 -6.95 28.89 -5.04
N SER A 439 -7.04 29.69 -6.11
CA SER A 439 -6.08 30.75 -6.40
C SER A 439 -6.16 31.91 -5.39
N GLU A 440 -5.06 32.64 -5.17
CA GLU A 440 -5.09 33.83 -4.31
C GLU A 440 -5.97 34.94 -4.87
N LYS A 441 -6.04 35.06 -6.20
CA LYS A 441 -6.92 36.01 -6.88
C LYS A 441 -8.38 35.74 -6.52
N ASP A 442 -8.83 34.51 -6.72
CA ASP A 442 -10.21 34.11 -6.41
C ASP A 442 -10.50 34.26 -4.91
N ARG A 443 -9.52 33.94 -4.05
CA ARG A 443 -9.66 34.12 -2.60
C ARG A 443 -9.93 35.57 -2.23
N MET A 444 -9.13 36.51 -2.75
CA MET A 444 -9.29 37.93 -2.46
C MET A 444 -10.64 38.45 -2.94
N GLU A 445 -11.06 38.07 -4.15
CA GLU A 445 -12.37 38.42 -4.70
C GLU A 445 -13.52 37.85 -3.87
N ALA A 446 -13.44 36.56 -3.51
CA ALA A 446 -14.46 35.88 -2.72
C ALA A 446 -14.57 36.44 -1.30
N VAL A 447 -13.45 36.71 -0.62
CA VAL A 447 -13.44 37.28 0.74
C VAL A 447 -13.97 38.72 0.74
N ALA A 448 -13.56 39.55 -0.23
CA ALA A 448 -14.08 40.91 -0.37
C ALA A 448 -15.58 40.92 -0.73
N GLY A 449 -16.01 39.98 -1.56
CA GLY A 449 -17.41 39.76 -1.87
C GLY A 449 -18.24 39.33 -0.66
N PHE A 450 -17.75 38.35 0.09
CA PHE A 450 -18.36 37.88 1.32
C PHE A 450 -18.56 39.02 2.33
N ARG A 451 -17.55 39.87 2.54
CA ARG A 451 -17.68 41.04 3.45
C ARG A 451 -18.81 41.97 3.00
N ARG A 452 -18.89 42.30 1.71
CA ARG A 452 -19.98 43.14 1.18
C ARG A 452 -21.36 42.50 1.35
N ILE A 453 -21.48 41.19 1.13
CA ILE A 453 -22.72 40.44 1.36
C ILE A 453 -23.09 40.44 2.85
N ALA A 454 -22.12 40.19 3.74
CA ALA A 454 -22.34 40.19 5.18
C ALA A 454 -22.69 41.59 5.72
N GLU A 455 -22.09 42.65 5.21
CA GLU A 455 -22.44 44.04 5.53
C GLU A 455 -23.86 44.38 5.05
N ALA A 456 -24.24 43.93 3.86
CA ALA A 456 -25.57 44.16 3.32
C ALA A 456 -26.65 43.37 4.08
N PHE A 457 -26.50 42.06 4.23
CA PHE A 457 -27.57 41.16 4.69
C PHE A 457 -27.40 40.65 6.13
N GLY A 458 -26.25 40.89 6.75
CA GLY A 458 -25.83 40.25 8.00
C GLY A 458 -24.98 39.01 7.75
N ALA A 459 -23.98 38.78 8.59
CA ALA A 459 -23.07 37.62 8.47
C ALA A 459 -23.78 36.26 8.61
N ASP A 460 -24.92 36.24 9.31
CA ASP A 460 -25.77 35.06 9.49
C ASP A 460 -26.83 34.87 8.40
N SER A 461 -26.86 35.75 7.39
CA SER A 461 -27.77 35.59 6.25
C SER A 461 -27.47 34.31 5.48
N ARG A 462 -28.50 33.76 4.82
CA ARG A 462 -28.36 32.56 3.98
C ARG A 462 -27.31 32.76 2.89
N GLU A 463 -27.26 33.97 2.35
CA GLU A 463 -26.38 34.42 1.28
C GLU A 463 -24.93 34.46 1.75
N ALA A 464 -24.67 35.09 2.91
CA ALA A 464 -23.36 35.12 3.52
C ALA A 464 -22.88 33.71 3.88
N ARG A 465 -23.74 32.87 4.48
CA ARG A 465 -23.41 31.47 4.81
C ARG A 465 -23.06 30.65 3.57
N ALA A 466 -23.81 30.78 2.48
CA ALA A 466 -23.53 30.04 1.25
C ALA A 466 -22.14 30.32 0.66
N VAL A 467 -21.59 31.51 0.90
CA VAL A 467 -20.20 31.85 0.53
C VAL A 467 -19.22 31.43 1.62
N ALA A 468 -19.56 31.66 2.90
CA ALA A 468 -18.74 31.31 4.06
C ALA A 468 -18.46 29.80 4.12
N ASP A 469 -19.46 28.96 3.86
CA ASP A 469 -19.32 27.49 3.88
C ASP A 469 -18.28 27.00 2.86
N ILE A 470 -18.17 27.66 1.70
CA ILE A 470 -17.16 27.34 0.69
C ILE A 470 -15.78 27.87 1.12
N LEU A 471 -15.73 29.11 1.61
CA LEU A 471 -14.49 29.75 2.08
C LEU A 471 -13.86 29.01 3.27
N GLN A 472 -14.69 28.46 4.15
CA GLN A 472 -14.29 27.74 5.37
C GLN A 472 -14.20 26.22 5.16
N GLY A 473 -14.67 25.70 4.03
CA GLY A 473 -14.62 24.29 3.70
C GLY A 473 -13.20 23.79 3.46
N ASN A 474 -12.98 22.49 3.66
CA ASN A 474 -11.64 21.87 3.59
C ASN A 474 -10.97 21.95 2.21
N GLU A 475 -11.76 22.05 1.13
CA GLU A 475 -11.25 22.14 -0.25
C GLU A 475 -10.91 23.57 -0.66
N GLN A 476 -11.48 24.58 0.05
CA GLN A 476 -11.28 25.99 -0.24
C GLN A 476 -11.38 26.34 -1.73
N ASP A 477 -12.46 25.90 -2.38
CA ASP A 477 -12.74 26.22 -3.79
C ASP A 477 -13.18 27.68 -3.94
N TYR A 478 -12.19 28.56 -3.91
CA TYR A 478 -12.40 30.00 -4.03
C TYR A 478 -13.00 30.42 -5.37
N ALA A 479 -12.82 29.64 -6.43
CA ALA A 479 -13.47 29.92 -7.70
C ALA A 479 -14.99 29.71 -7.59
N ALA A 480 -15.44 28.66 -6.88
CA ALA A 480 -16.85 28.48 -6.57
C ALA A 480 -17.41 29.59 -5.66
N ALA A 481 -16.65 30.02 -4.65
CA ALA A 481 -17.04 31.13 -3.79
C ALA A 481 -17.13 32.45 -4.58
N SER A 482 -16.17 32.73 -5.47
CA SER A 482 -16.15 33.92 -6.32
C SER A 482 -17.33 33.95 -7.28
N ARG A 483 -17.71 32.81 -7.89
CA ARG A 483 -18.94 32.72 -8.72
C ARG A 483 -20.20 33.11 -7.94
N LYS A 484 -20.36 32.60 -6.71
CA LYS A 484 -21.48 33.00 -5.84
C LYS A 484 -21.46 34.49 -5.50
N VAL A 485 -20.27 35.05 -5.27
CA VAL A 485 -20.11 36.49 -5.04
C VAL A 485 -20.50 37.29 -6.28
N GLN A 486 -20.12 36.85 -7.48
CA GLN A 486 -20.44 37.55 -8.74
C GLN A 486 -21.96 37.63 -9.00
N GLU A 487 -22.73 36.60 -8.64
CA GLU A 487 -24.20 36.63 -8.69
C GLU A 487 -24.76 37.81 -7.87
N TRP A 488 -24.19 38.08 -6.69
CA TRP A 488 -24.60 39.20 -5.85
C TRP A 488 -24.04 40.55 -6.30
N GLN A 489 -22.86 40.57 -6.94
CA GLN A 489 -22.30 41.82 -7.48
C GLN A 489 -23.22 42.46 -8.53
N LEU A 490 -23.88 41.65 -9.37
CA LEU A 490 -24.88 42.15 -10.31
C LEU A 490 -26.07 42.80 -9.58
N CYS A 491 -26.51 42.20 -8.48
CA CYS A 491 -27.59 42.74 -7.65
C CYS A 491 -27.19 44.06 -6.96
N PHE A 492 -25.96 44.13 -6.41
CA PHE A 492 -25.43 45.36 -5.82
C PHE A 492 -25.28 46.47 -6.86
N ALA A 493 -24.84 46.15 -8.07
CA ALA A 493 -24.73 47.12 -9.15
C ALA A 493 -26.11 47.67 -9.56
N ALA A 494 -27.14 46.82 -9.63
CA ALA A 494 -28.51 47.25 -9.87
C ALA A 494 -29.04 48.14 -8.73
N ALA A 495 -28.77 47.78 -7.47
CA ALA A 495 -29.17 48.59 -6.33
C ALA A 495 -28.48 49.96 -6.31
N ALA A 496 -27.20 50.03 -6.67
CA ALA A 496 -26.46 51.30 -6.77
C ALA A 496 -27.00 52.22 -7.88
N ARG A 497 -27.62 51.66 -8.93
CA ARG A 497 -28.33 52.43 -9.97
C ARG A 497 -29.77 52.81 -9.58
N GLY A 498 -30.23 52.40 -8.40
CA GLY A 498 -31.63 52.57 -7.97
C GLY A 498 -32.61 51.63 -8.68
N GLU A 499 -32.10 50.66 -9.45
CA GLU A 499 -32.90 49.69 -10.19
C GLU A 499 -33.39 48.55 -9.28
N ALA A 500 -32.74 48.30 -8.15
CA ALA A 500 -33.13 47.28 -7.17
C ALA A 500 -33.12 47.85 -5.75
N LEU A 501 -33.86 47.23 -4.82
CA LEU A 501 -33.74 47.55 -3.40
C LEU A 501 -33.13 46.38 -2.65
N ILE A 502 -32.23 46.68 -1.74
CA ILE A 502 -31.64 45.71 -0.82
C ILE A 502 -32.27 45.94 0.55
N ASN A 503 -32.75 44.87 1.18
CA ASN A 503 -33.40 44.89 2.50
C ASN A 503 -34.60 45.83 2.61
N PHE A 504 -35.51 45.73 1.65
CA PHE A 504 -36.78 46.45 1.71
C PHE A 504 -37.71 45.85 2.75
N GLY A 505 -38.41 46.67 3.51
CA GLY A 505 -39.38 46.25 4.53
C GLY A 505 -39.23 47.01 5.84
N GLY A 506 -39.81 46.47 6.90
CA GLY A 506 -39.80 47.09 8.23
C GLY A 506 -40.88 46.51 9.13
N HIS A 507 -41.11 47.21 10.25
CA HIS A 507 -42.14 46.86 11.20
C HIS A 507 -43.52 47.06 10.58
N PHE A 508 -44.29 45.99 10.47
CA PHE A 508 -45.67 46.03 10.02
C PHE A 508 -46.62 45.80 11.20
N ARG A 509 -47.76 46.47 11.13
CA ARG A 509 -48.88 46.30 12.05
C ARG A 509 -50.16 46.57 11.29
N VAL A 510 -51.07 45.60 11.32
CA VAL A 510 -52.38 45.66 10.66
C VAL A 510 -53.53 45.42 11.65
N MET A 511 -53.24 45.50 12.95
CA MET A 511 -54.22 45.38 14.01
C MET A 511 -54.16 46.56 14.97
N GLY A 512 -55.33 47.01 15.42
CA GLY A 512 -55.47 48.17 16.28
C GLY A 512 -55.60 49.47 15.49
N ARG A 513 -55.67 50.59 16.20
CA ARG A 513 -55.99 51.90 15.63
C ARG A 513 -54.85 52.92 15.71
N THR A 514 -53.64 52.44 15.99
CA THR A 514 -52.42 53.24 16.12
C THR A 514 -51.22 52.52 15.50
N ASP A 515 -50.32 53.31 14.91
CA ASP A 515 -49.05 52.88 14.31
C ASP A 515 -49.20 51.69 13.34
N ASN A 516 -50.22 51.72 12.49
CA ASN A 516 -50.39 50.71 11.46
C ASN A 516 -49.41 50.98 10.32
N ALA A 517 -48.79 49.93 9.82
CA ALA A 517 -47.86 49.98 8.71
C ALA A 517 -47.87 48.66 7.95
N GLN A 518 -47.67 48.71 6.64
CA GLN A 518 -47.54 47.52 5.81
C GLN A 518 -46.69 47.80 4.57
N PHE A 519 -46.03 46.75 4.09
CA PHE A 519 -45.13 46.77 2.95
C PHE A 519 -45.54 45.70 1.95
N TRP A 520 -45.37 46.00 0.67
CA TRP A 520 -45.67 45.06 -0.41
C TRP A 520 -44.62 45.13 -1.52
N VAL A 521 -44.35 43.98 -2.11
CA VAL A 521 -43.61 43.85 -3.36
C VAL A 521 -44.55 43.23 -4.39
N VAL A 522 -44.79 43.93 -5.49
CA VAL A 522 -45.70 43.49 -6.56
C VAL A 522 -44.88 43.02 -7.75
N GLN A 523 -45.05 41.75 -8.13
CA GLN A 523 -44.38 41.14 -9.26
C GLN A 523 -44.94 41.68 -10.60
N PRO A 524 -44.23 41.52 -11.73
CA PRO A 524 -44.69 42.02 -13.03
C PRO A 524 -46.07 41.51 -13.46
N ASP A 525 -46.46 40.32 -13.00
CA ASP A 525 -47.75 39.69 -13.26
C ASP A 525 -48.87 40.16 -12.32
N GLY A 526 -48.59 41.13 -11.44
CA GLY A 526 -49.54 41.69 -10.48
C GLY A 526 -49.70 40.86 -9.20
N SER A 527 -49.03 39.71 -9.06
CA SER A 527 -49.05 38.95 -7.81
C SER A 527 -48.21 39.63 -6.72
N LEU A 528 -48.60 39.44 -5.45
CA LEU A 528 -47.83 39.92 -4.31
C LEU A 528 -46.75 38.90 -3.97
N ARG A 529 -45.48 39.33 -3.98
CA ARG A 529 -44.38 38.47 -3.56
C ARG A 529 -44.32 38.39 -2.05
N GLU A 530 -44.30 37.16 -1.52
CA GLU A 530 -44.09 36.92 -0.11
C GLU A 530 -42.71 37.46 0.35
N PRO A 531 -42.62 38.03 1.56
CA PRO A 531 -41.35 38.44 2.16
C PRO A 531 -40.41 37.26 2.35
N ASP A 532 -39.11 37.51 2.20
CA ASP A 532 -38.05 36.51 2.39
C ASP A 532 -37.89 36.15 3.88
N GLU A 533 -38.23 37.08 4.78
CA GLU A 533 -38.25 36.88 6.23
C GLU A 533 -39.48 37.55 6.87
N VAL A 534 -40.12 36.85 7.80
CA VAL A 534 -41.17 37.43 8.67
C VAL A 534 -40.89 37.05 10.11
N GLN A 535 -40.78 38.06 10.98
CA GLN A 535 -40.64 37.87 12.41
C GLN A 535 -41.89 38.40 13.11
N TYR A 536 -42.84 37.51 13.39
CA TYR A 536 -44.04 37.86 14.14
C TYR A 536 -43.70 38.12 15.61
N ARG A 537 -44.38 39.10 16.20
CA ARG A 537 -44.36 39.27 17.65
C ARG A 537 -45.07 38.06 18.27
N LYS A 538 -44.47 37.41 19.29
CA LYS A 538 -44.85 36.08 19.84
C LYS A 538 -46.35 35.74 19.93
N ARG A 539 -47.24 36.71 20.13
CA ARG A 539 -48.69 36.50 20.32
C ARG A 539 -49.59 37.01 19.18
N TYR A 540 -49.05 37.67 18.15
CA TYR A 540 -49.84 38.32 17.11
C TYR A 540 -49.27 38.05 15.71
N SER A 541 -50.07 37.47 14.82
CA SER A 541 -49.72 37.31 13.40
C SER A 541 -49.93 38.58 12.57
N SER A 542 -50.53 39.60 13.17
CA SER A 542 -50.84 40.91 12.55
C SER A 542 -49.86 42.01 12.94
N GLU A 543 -48.77 41.68 13.62
CA GLU A 543 -47.70 42.60 14.02
C GLU A 543 -46.34 41.89 14.00
N GLY A 544 -45.31 42.54 13.46
CA GLY A 544 -43.96 41.99 13.38
C GLY A 544 -43.08 42.76 12.41
N ASP A 545 -42.02 42.13 11.93
CA ASP A 545 -41.14 42.68 10.90
C ASP A 545 -41.22 41.82 9.63
N LYS A 546 -41.33 42.46 8.47
CA LYS A 546 -41.23 41.81 7.16
C LYS A 546 -40.03 42.35 6.42
N ARG A 547 -39.32 41.47 5.71
CA ARG A 547 -38.15 41.84 4.92
C ARG A 547 -38.11 41.10 3.60
N TRP A 548 -37.88 41.87 2.53
CA TRP A 548 -37.45 41.39 1.24
C TRP A 548 -35.97 41.73 1.10
N ARG A 549 -35.12 40.70 1.02
CA ARG A 549 -33.67 40.86 0.91
C ARG A 549 -33.31 41.57 -0.38
N LEU A 550 -33.95 41.20 -1.50
CA LEU A 550 -33.75 41.84 -2.80
C LEU A 550 -35.09 42.08 -3.48
N VAL A 551 -35.39 43.33 -3.81
CA VAL A 551 -36.46 43.70 -4.74
C VAL A 551 -35.85 43.88 -6.12
N ARG A 552 -36.28 43.07 -7.09
CA ARG A 552 -35.67 42.97 -8.42
C ARG A 552 -36.02 44.16 -9.32
N PRO A 553 -35.26 44.41 -10.42
CA PRO A 553 -35.51 45.48 -11.39
C PRO A 553 -36.94 45.64 -11.91
N GLU A 554 -37.65 44.54 -12.08
CA GLU A 554 -39.00 44.46 -12.61
C GLU A 554 -40.11 44.56 -11.55
N GLU A 555 -39.75 44.47 -10.26
CA GLU A 555 -40.71 44.48 -9.15
C GLU A 555 -41.04 45.91 -8.68
N LEU A 556 -42.27 46.12 -8.21
CA LEU A 556 -42.72 47.38 -7.61
C LEU A 556 -42.70 47.25 -6.09
N ALA A 557 -42.08 48.19 -5.37
CA ALA A 557 -42.06 48.20 -3.90
C ALA A 557 -42.90 49.36 -3.34
N LEU A 558 -43.83 49.03 -2.44
CA LEU A 558 -44.80 49.96 -1.87
C LEU A 558 -44.79 49.88 -0.35
N SER A 559 -44.90 51.02 0.32
CA SER A 559 -45.18 51.08 1.75
C SER A 559 -46.39 51.97 2.04
N TRP A 560 -47.10 51.61 3.11
CA TRP A 560 -48.18 52.41 3.68
C TRP A 560 -48.02 52.48 5.20
N SER A 561 -48.26 53.66 5.78
CA SER A 561 -48.31 53.87 7.23
C SER A 561 -49.46 54.79 7.64
N LYS A 562 -49.91 54.63 8.89
CA LYS A 562 -50.91 55.48 9.53
C LYS A 562 -50.76 55.44 11.06
N ASN A 563 -50.39 56.59 11.64
CA ASN A 563 -50.10 56.71 13.08
C ASN A 563 -51.33 56.54 13.98
N SER A 564 -52.51 56.99 13.55
CA SER A 564 -53.77 56.84 14.31
C SER A 564 -54.99 56.91 13.39
N SER A 565 -56.19 56.52 13.87
CA SER A 565 -57.42 56.63 13.07
C SER A 565 -57.64 58.03 12.48
N ALA A 566 -57.34 59.09 13.22
CA ALA A 566 -57.57 60.47 12.77
C ALA A 566 -56.41 61.03 11.91
N SER A 567 -55.27 60.34 11.85
CA SER A 567 -54.10 60.79 11.09
C SER A 567 -54.28 60.55 9.58
N PRO A 568 -53.67 61.37 8.69
CA PRO A 568 -53.60 61.07 7.27
C PRO A 568 -52.95 59.71 6.97
N HIS A 569 -53.29 59.13 5.82
CA HIS A 569 -52.57 57.97 5.29
C HIS A 569 -51.27 58.43 4.63
N GLU A 570 -50.18 57.70 4.87
CA GLU A 570 -48.89 57.92 4.20
C GLU A 570 -48.64 56.78 3.23
N PHE A 571 -48.69 57.08 1.92
CA PHE A 571 -48.41 56.13 0.85
C PHE A 571 -47.08 56.49 0.19
N THR A 572 -46.14 55.54 0.14
CA THR A 572 -44.83 55.75 -0.50
C THR A 572 -44.57 54.68 -1.54
N VAL A 573 -44.27 55.12 -2.77
CA VAL A 573 -43.70 54.26 -3.81
C VAL A 573 -42.20 54.23 -3.60
N VAL A 574 -41.70 53.16 -2.99
CA VAL A 574 -40.29 53.07 -2.58
C VAL A 574 -39.40 52.76 -3.78
N LYS A 575 -39.89 51.98 -4.74
CA LYS A 575 -39.17 51.70 -5.99
C LYS A 575 -40.11 51.33 -7.13
N LEU A 576 -39.89 51.95 -8.30
CA LEU A 576 -40.59 51.65 -9.55
C LEU A 576 -39.85 50.57 -10.35
N PRO A 577 -40.56 49.74 -11.14
CA PRO A 577 -39.93 48.87 -12.13
C PRO A 577 -39.16 49.66 -13.19
N VAL A 578 -37.98 49.18 -13.58
CA VAL A 578 -37.08 49.86 -14.53
C VAL A 578 -37.73 50.05 -15.91
N ASN A 579 -38.54 49.09 -16.34
CA ASN A 579 -39.24 49.13 -17.63
C ASN A 579 -40.65 49.76 -17.54
N GLY A 580 -40.95 50.48 -16.46
CA GLY A 580 -42.27 51.01 -16.17
C GLY A 580 -43.22 49.98 -15.55
N ILE A 581 -44.30 50.48 -14.95
CA ILE A 581 -45.29 49.68 -14.23
C ILE A 581 -46.25 48.97 -15.20
N THR A 582 -46.44 47.66 -15.01
CA THR A 582 -47.33 46.84 -15.86
C THR A 582 -48.82 47.11 -15.54
N PRO A 583 -49.74 46.82 -16.48
CA PRO A 583 -51.19 46.88 -16.20
C PRO A 583 -51.60 46.03 -14.99
N GLU A 584 -51.00 44.86 -14.84
CA GLU A 584 -51.27 43.90 -13.75
C GLU A 584 -50.78 44.47 -12.41
N GLN A 585 -49.59 45.08 -12.37
CA GLN A 585 -49.10 45.79 -11.19
C GLN A 585 -50.02 46.95 -10.81
N LYS A 586 -50.49 47.75 -11.78
CA LYS A 586 -51.48 48.82 -11.51
C LYS A 586 -52.77 48.26 -10.91
N ALA A 587 -53.29 47.15 -11.45
CA ALA A 587 -54.50 46.53 -10.92
C ALA A 587 -54.32 46.03 -9.48
N ALA A 588 -53.14 45.48 -9.15
CA ALA A 588 -52.79 45.09 -7.79
C ALA A 588 -52.72 46.30 -6.84
N VAL A 589 -52.13 47.42 -7.27
CA VAL A 589 -52.11 48.67 -6.50
C VAL A 589 -53.53 49.16 -6.21
N VAL A 590 -54.42 49.18 -7.21
CA VAL A 590 -55.83 49.58 -7.02
C VAL A 590 -56.54 48.69 -6.02
N LYS A 591 -56.28 47.38 -6.07
CA LYS A 591 -56.85 46.42 -5.12
C LYS A 591 -56.38 46.73 -3.68
N LEU A 592 -55.09 46.95 -3.48
CA LEU A 592 -54.52 47.30 -2.17
C LEU A 592 -55.08 48.62 -1.63
N GLU A 593 -55.18 49.66 -2.49
CA GLU A 593 -55.76 50.95 -2.11
C GLU A 593 -57.23 50.80 -1.68
N ARG A 594 -58.01 49.99 -2.41
CA ARG A 594 -59.40 49.71 -2.06
C ARG A 594 -59.52 49.00 -0.72
N GLU A 595 -58.71 47.97 -0.48
CA GLU A 595 -58.70 47.22 0.79
C GLU A 595 -58.38 48.15 1.97
N ILE A 596 -57.38 49.03 1.83
CA ILE A 596 -57.05 50.02 2.86
C ILE A 596 -58.18 51.04 3.04
N ALA A 597 -58.82 51.49 1.96
CA ALA A 597 -59.92 52.44 2.05
C ALA A 597 -61.14 51.84 2.78
N GLU A 598 -61.49 50.60 2.47
CA GLU A 598 -62.59 49.86 3.10
C GLU A 598 -62.33 49.62 4.59
N GLU A 599 -61.11 49.23 4.97
CA GLU A 599 -60.73 48.97 6.37
C GLU A 599 -60.86 50.21 7.28
N TRP A 600 -60.58 51.40 6.73
CA TRP A 600 -60.58 52.66 7.47
C TRP A 600 -61.84 53.50 7.29
N MET A 601 -62.78 53.06 6.44
CA MET A 601 -64.04 53.76 6.21
C MET A 601 -64.87 53.83 7.50
N GLY A 602 -65.24 55.04 7.91
CA GLY A 602 -66.05 55.28 9.12
C GLY A 602 -65.31 55.08 10.45
N ALA A 603 -64.02 54.73 10.44
CA ALA A 603 -63.23 54.62 11.66
C ALA A 603 -63.04 56.01 12.31
N THR A 604 -63.18 56.12 13.63
CA THR A 604 -63.01 57.38 14.37
C THR A 604 -61.83 57.30 15.34
N GLY A 605 -61.16 58.44 15.55
CA GLY A 605 -60.12 58.57 16.57
C GLY A 605 -60.72 58.54 17.97
N MET A 606 -60.27 57.62 18.82
CA MET A 606 -60.83 57.47 20.18
C MET A 606 -60.62 58.72 21.05
N ALA A 607 -59.51 59.45 20.86
CA ALA A 607 -59.21 60.66 21.64
C ALA A 607 -59.79 61.95 21.02
N SER A 608 -59.97 62.01 19.70
CA SER A 608 -60.38 63.22 18.99
C SER A 608 -61.83 63.21 18.49
N GLY A 609 -62.47 62.04 18.41
CA GLY A 609 -63.78 61.87 17.78
C GLY A 609 -63.79 62.10 16.26
N VAL A 610 -62.65 62.49 15.67
CA VAL A 610 -62.52 62.81 14.25
C VAL A 610 -62.55 61.53 13.42
N ALA A 611 -63.36 61.52 12.36
CA ALA A 611 -63.41 60.43 11.40
C ALA A 611 -62.08 60.32 10.63
N SER A 612 -61.68 59.10 10.26
CA SER A 612 -60.49 58.87 9.47
C SER A 612 -60.61 59.61 8.14
N PRO A 613 -59.58 60.37 7.73
CA PRO A 613 -59.55 60.96 6.40
C PRO A 613 -59.58 59.85 5.34
N SER A 614 -60.06 60.19 4.14
CA SER A 614 -59.99 59.28 3.00
C SER A 614 -58.54 59.01 2.59
N ILE A 615 -58.30 57.93 1.85
CA ILE A 615 -56.97 57.58 1.34
C ILE A 615 -56.43 58.54 0.27
N GLY A 616 -57.19 59.56 -0.13
CA GLY A 616 -56.80 60.51 -1.18
C GLY A 616 -56.45 59.84 -2.52
N ASN A 617 -55.29 60.21 -3.07
CA ASN A 617 -54.75 59.66 -4.33
C ASN A 617 -53.97 58.35 -4.14
N GLY A 618 -53.95 57.76 -2.94
CA GLY A 618 -53.20 56.54 -2.67
C GLY A 618 -51.71 56.70 -3.00
N TRP A 619 -51.14 55.71 -3.69
CA TRP A 619 -49.75 55.77 -4.19
C TRP A 619 -49.58 56.63 -5.45
N GLY A 620 -50.67 57.18 -6.03
CA GLY A 620 -50.60 58.06 -7.20
C GLY A 620 -50.22 57.37 -8.52
N LEU A 621 -50.23 56.03 -8.54
CA LEU A 621 -49.86 55.22 -9.71
C LEU A 621 -51.02 54.97 -10.68
N VAL A 622 -52.24 55.33 -10.28
CA VAL A 622 -53.46 55.22 -11.08
C VAL A 622 -54.24 56.53 -10.99
N LEU A 623 -54.57 57.12 -12.14
CA LEU A 623 -55.45 58.30 -12.21
C LEU A 623 -56.87 57.89 -11.81
N LYS A 624 -57.40 58.42 -10.70
CA LYS A 624 -58.82 58.27 -10.36
C LYS A 624 -59.68 59.11 -11.31
N LEU A 625 -60.67 58.47 -11.95
CA LEU A 625 -61.87 59.18 -12.43
C LEU A 625 -62.64 59.72 -11.19
N PRO A 626 -63.31 60.87 -11.29
CA PRO A 626 -63.81 61.62 -10.14
C PRO A 626 -64.88 60.85 -9.34
N PRO A 627 -65.02 61.14 -8.03
CA PRO A 627 -65.92 60.42 -7.14
C PRO A 627 -67.39 60.65 -7.48
N VAL A 628 -68.21 59.60 -7.33
CA VAL A 628 -69.67 59.69 -7.33
C VAL A 628 -70.11 60.52 -6.12
N ALA A 629 -70.86 61.59 -6.39
CA ALA A 629 -71.20 62.66 -5.44
C ALA A 629 -72.51 62.44 -4.68
N ALA A 630 -72.66 63.11 -3.53
CA ALA A 630 -73.86 63.84 -3.08
C ALA A 630 -73.56 64.70 -1.82
N PRO A 631 -74.35 65.73 -1.47
CA PRO A 631 -74.71 66.94 -2.22
C PRO A 631 -74.25 68.25 -1.50
N THR A 632 -74.05 69.33 -2.26
CA THR A 632 -73.67 70.69 -1.82
C THR A 632 -74.90 71.59 -1.60
N PRO A 633 -74.83 72.79 -0.94
CA PRO A 633 -74.37 74.02 -1.64
C PRO A 633 -73.65 75.09 -0.78
N GLY A 634 -72.80 75.91 -1.42
CA GLY A 634 -72.31 77.17 -0.82
C GLY A 634 -71.13 77.89 -1.50
N SER A 635 -71.35 78.46 -2.69
CA SER A 635 -70.67 79.65 -3.27
C SER A 635 -69.17 79.65 -3.67
N ALA A 636 -68.97 79.52 -4.98
CA ALA A 636 -68.02 80.16 -5.90
C ALA A 636 -66.89 81.09 -5.39
N LYS A 637 -65.67 80.86 -5.93
CA LYS A 637 -65.00 81.77 -6.90
C LYS A 637 -63.83 81.07 -7.61
N SER A 638 -63.65 81.42 -8.88
CA SER A 638 -62.66 80.94 -9.84
C SER A 638 -61.22 81.33 -9.48
N VAL A 639 -60.22 80.68 -10.11
CA VAL A 639 -59.19 81.31 -10.98
C VAL A 639 -58.10 80.29 -11.40
N ALA A 640 -57.76 80.38 -12.69
CA ALA A 640 -56.51 80.06 -13.40
C ALA A 640 -56.00 78.61 -13.53
N GLU A 641 -56.02 78.15 -14.79
CA GLU A 641 -55.07 77.20 -15.37
C GLU A 641 -53.62 77.73 -15.26
N LEU A 642 -52.68 76.82 -15.03
CA LEU A 642 -51.23 77.02 -15.20
C LEU A 642 -50.67 75.88 -16.07
N PRO A 643 -49.68 76.16 -16.95
CA PRO A 643 -49.32 75.29 -18.05
C PRO A 643 -48.26 74.25 -17.70
N GLU A 644 -48.28 73.17 -18.49
CA GLU A 644 -47.17 72.24 -18.69
C GLU A 644 -45.90 72.98 -19.13
N LYS A 645 -44.83 72.92 -18.32
CA LYS A 645 -43.45 72.54 -18.69
C LYS A 645 -42.45 73.05 -17.66
N VAL A 646 -41.56 72.15 -17.24
CA VAL A 646 -40.41 72.41 -16.36
C VAL A 646 -39.38 73.24 -17.12
N THR A 647 -38.96 74.38 -16.56
CA THR A 647 -37.93 75.25 -17.15
C THR A 647 -36.52 74.90 -16.65
N PRO A 648 -35.46 75.24 -17.42
CA PRO A 648 -34.06 74.98 -17.05
C PRO A 648 -33.63 75.58 -15.70
N GLU A 649 -34.29 76.63 -15.22
CA GLU A 649 -34.02 77.26 -13.92
C GLU A 649 -34.43 76.39 -12.72
N MET A 650 -35.45 75.53 -12.88
CA MET A 650 -35.84 74.53 -11.87
C MET A 650 -34.83 73.39 -11.76
N LEU A 651 -34.18 73.03 -12.88
CA LEU A 651 -33.10 72.03 -12.91
C LEU A 651 -31.81 72.56 -12.26
N ASP A 652 -31.51 73.86 -12.40
CA ASP A 652 -30.34 74.48 -11.79
C ASP A 652 -30.51 74.66 -10.26
N ALA A 653 -31.73 74.87 -9.79
CA ALA A 653 -32.06 74.91 -8.36
C ALA A 653 -31.92 73.53 -7.67
N LEU A 654 -32.20 72.44 -8.39
CA LEU A 654 -32.01 71.07 -7.88
C LEU A 654 -30.53 70.65 -7.82
N ARG A 655 -29.71 71.07 -8.80
CA ARG A 655 -28.25 70.82 -8.79
C ARG A 655 -27.54 71.53 -7.63
N ARG A 656 -28.00 72.71 -7.21
CA ARG A 656 -27.45 73.42 -6.04
C ARG A 656 -27.85 72.82 -4.69
N LYS A 657 -28.94 72.06 -4.64
CA LYS A 657 -29.48 71.50 -3.38
C LYS A 657 -28.92 70.12 -3.02
N PHE A 658 -28.41 69.37 -4.01
CA PHE A 658 -27.92 68.00 -3.83
C PHE A 658 -26.48 67.77 -4.33
N GLY A 659 -25.75 68.83 -4.63
CA GLY A 659 -24.32 68.76 -4.97
C GLY A 659 -23.42 68.85 -3.74
N LYS A 660 -23.24 67.74 -3.01
CA LYS A 660 -22.03 67.40 -2.26
C LYS A 660 -21.82 65.89 -2.29
#